data_AF-A0A957VTY6-F1
#
_entry.id   AF-A0A957VTY6-F1
#
_cell.length_a   1.000
_cell.length_b   1.000
_cell.length_c   1.000
_cell.angle_alpha   90.00
_cell.angle_beta   90.00
_cell.angle_gamma   90.00
#
_symmetry.space_group_name_H-M   'P 1'
#
loop_
_entity.id
_entity.type
_entity.pdbx_description
1 polymer ?
#
loop_
_entity_poly.entity_id
_entity_poly.type
_entity_poly.pdbx_seq_one_letter_code
_entity_poly.pdbx_strand_id
1 'polypeptide(L)'
;MTSLLLWLTPLPGESLPSFVRRLAVRNGYDPPGILNQLCRPGLRDRHFITPGRVLLERIAYLSKGDVADLYSLSAHPLAKVLIPPETVIKTARFGSQSEPLLAPGLATRHLRPESAAQYCPHCLRQAAYHRLTWLLVAVSVCTEHRCRLLDRCPGCYQPVSIRAVVDGTCSRCKADLSEAQTEPIDASSLLAQQFIHAWLGVYSQPEGPQGIPSQPPRVLFRVLDGLRLSLMSHTATRRNFERLAALPTFRRGQKLTPTQSLALYTTAFGSLRNWPHDFHVFLNYFSNGSIGNSLFRNFGFLYAQWLQYRWRLPAYHFVQRAFDDYVAHHFTHSITVRRAERYQKHSRLISKQHYFTLSQTVACLGGSKEVVLGMVRLGLLTADAGPDVDAGQQWFIARASVTQLKERLATMTGEINMDYSFDLAAAARLLAVVGLNAAGVVALILNGKLPAIWDQTKLSGLHFREGDVRAVLAAIKQKNGWLSRAEVAARFGVKVTVISKWVRAGLLIPVTSHVNAQYFALATIEQLAQDHIFSNEAAKILEVGVDVVQKWARKGRLKPIAGGDSSNSHRYLFRREDVERLRRENRLTLPQLAKHLGISHSYLRQQVQQGKIKPISGPGVDACKHYLFLRDNFNTEN
;
A
#
# COMPACT_ATOMS: atom_id res chain seq x y z
N MET A 1 -26.31 67.95 -15.48
CA MET A 1 -26.03 66.64 -16.12
C MET A 1 -24.82 66.81 -17.01
N THR A 2 -23.64 66.31 -16.62
CA THR A 2 -22.43 66.31 -17.45
C THR A 2 -22.45 65.06 -18.32
N SER A 3 -22.83 65.23 -19.59
CA SER A 3 -22.93 64.16 -20.60
C SER A 3 -21.59 63.87 -21.30
N LEU A 4 -21.37 62.63 -21.73
CA LEU A 4 -20.27 62.25 -22.63
C LEU A 4 -20.80 62.32 -24.07
N LEU A 5 -20.86 63.52 -24.63
CA LEU A 5 -21.60 63.74 -25.89
C LEU A 5 -20.97 63.08 -27.12
N LEU A 6 -19.67 62.78 -27.08
CA LEU A 6 -18.92 62.16 -28.17
C LEU A 6 -18.60 60.71 -27.86
N TRP A 7 -19.24 59.78 -28.57
CA TRP A 7 -18.85 58.37 -28.61
C TRP A 7 -17.54 58.20 -29.37
N LEU A 8 -16.74 57.20 -28.97
CA LEU A 8 -15.57 56.74 -29.69
C LEU A 8 -15.80 55.33 -30.17
N THR A 9 -15.33 55.01 -31.37
CA THR A 9 -15.22 53.62 -31.81
C THR A 9 -14.13 52.92 -31.00
N PRO A 10 -14.42 51.77 -30.37
CA PRO A 10 -13.40 51.00 -29.67
C PRO A 10 -12.30 50.54 -30.61
N LEU A 11 -11.05 50.54 -30.13
CA LEU A 11 -9.92 50.02 -30.91
C LEU A 11 -9.83 48.49 -30.82
N PRO A 12 -9.21 47.82 -31.81
CA PRO A 12 -9.08 46.37 -31.81
C PRO A 12 -8.48 45.81 -30.52
N GLY A 13 -9.24 44.98 -29.81
CA GLY A 13 -8.80 44.37 -28.55
C GLY A 13 -8.54 45.38 -27.43
N GLU A 14 -9.11 46.58 -27.47
CA GLU A 14 -8.95 47.59 -26.44
C GLU A 14 -9.55 47.16 -25.08
N SER A 15 -8.93 47.57 -23.99
CA SER A 15 -9.46 47.37 -22.64
C SER A 15 -10.39 48.50 -22.21
N LEU A 16 -11.40 48.21 -21.39
CA LEU A 16 -12.38 49.21 -20.94
C LEU A 16 -11.73 50.40 -20.18
N PRO A 17 -10.73 50.21 -19.29
CA PRO A 17 -10.02 51.36 -18.70
C PRO A 17 -9.32 52.24 -19.75
N SER A 18 -8.82 51.66 -20.84
CA SER A 18 -8.24 52.41 -21.97
C SER A 18 -9.30 53.22 -22.70
N PHE A 19 -10.42 52.57 -23.03
CA PHE A 19 -11.53 53.19 -23.73
C PHE A 19 -12.10 54.37 -22.94
N VAL A 20 -12.36 54.18 -21.64
CA VAL A 20 -12.87 55.26 -20.77
C VAL A 20 -11.88 56.42 -20.69
N ARG A 21 -10.56 56.15 -20.65
CA ARG A 21 -9.53 57.20 -20.68
C ARG A 21 -9.56 57.99 -22.00
N ARG A 22 -9.63 57.31 -23.14
CA ARG A 22 -9.71 57.98 -24.46
C ARG A 22 -11.01 58.76 -24.62
N LEU A 23 -12.13 58.19 -24.16
CA LEU A 23 -13.43 58.84 -24.14
C LEU A 23 -13.40 60.13 -23.33
N ALA A 24 -12.69 60.13 -22.20
CA ALA A 24 -12.47 61.30 -21.36
C ALA A 24 -11.73 62.43 -22.07
N VAL A 25 -10.60 62.09 -22.67
CA VAL A 25 -9.78 63.04 -23.42
C VAL A 25 -10.57 63.60 -24.61
N ARG A 26 -11.30 62.75 -25.34
CA ARG A 26 -12.11 63.17 -26.49
C ARG A 26 -13.23 64.16 -26.12
N ASN A 27 -13.83 63.98 -24.94
CA ASN A 27 -14.89 64.84 -24.46
C ASN A 27 -14.36 66.05 -23.64
N GLY A 28 -13.04 66.31 -23.65
CA GLY A 28 -12.45 67.50 -23.03
C GLY A 28 -12.43 67.50 -21.50
N TYR A 29 -12.54 66.35 -20.86
CA TYR A 29 -12.48 66.26 -19.39
C TYR A 29 -11.03 66.33 -18.90
N ASP A 30 -10.64 67.38 -18.17
CA ASP A 30 -9.34 67.55 -17.52
C ASP A 30 -9.51 67.92 -16.02
N PRO A 31 -8.88 67.21 -15.06
CA PRO A 31 -8.18 65.95 -15.23
C PRO A 31 -9.14 64.86 -15.72
N PRO A 32 -8.72 63.98 -16.65
CA PRO A 32 -9.66 62.98 -17.20
C PRO A 32 -10.08 61.89 -16.18
N GLY A 33 -9.68 62.02 -14.91
CA GLY A 33 -10.23 61.28 -13.78
C GLY A 33 -11.62 61.73 -13.33
N ILE A 34 -12.13 62.89 -13.79
CA ILE A 34 -13.52 63.35 -13.54
C ILE A 34 -14.53 62.29 -14.00
N LEU A 35 -14.26 61.62 -15.12
CA LEU A 35 -15.10 60.55 -15.63
C LEU A 35 -15.21 59.34 -14.72
N ASN A 36 -14.17 59.05 -13.93
CA ASN A 36 -14.25 58.00 -12.91
C ASN A 36 -15.25 58.36 -11.82
N GLN A 37 -15.39 59.65 -11.49
CA GLN A 37 -16.35 60.15 -10.52
C GLN A 37 -17.76 60.22 -11.13
N LEU A 38 -17.90 60.67 -12.39
CA LEU A 38 -19.18 60.77 -13.09
C LEU A 38 -19.84 59.42 -13.39
N CYS A 39 -19.02 58.42 -13.72
CA CYS A 39 -19.50 57.06 -13.99
C CYS A 39 -19.74 56.26 -12.71
N ARG A 40 -19.27 56.68 -11.53
CA ARG A 40 -19.34 55.89 -10.28
C ARG A 40 -20.00 56.55 -9.06
N PRO A 41 -20.87 57.58 -9.14
CA PRO A 41 -21.39 58.18 -7.92
C PRO A 41 -22.34 57.18 -7.24
N GLY A 42 -22.01 56.83 -5.99
CA GLY A 42 -22.75 55.85 -5.18
C GLY A 42 -22.60 54.38 -5.58
N LEU A 43 -21.75 54.05 -6.57
CA LEU A 43 -21.53 52.66 -7.00
C LEU A 43 -20.42 51.97 -6.20
N ARG A 44 -20.59 50.67 -5.93
CA ARG A 44 -19.59 49.84 -5.22
C ARG A 44 -18.40 49.44 -6.09
N ASP A 45 -18.46 49.64 -7.40
CA ASP A 45 -17.41 49.25 -8.34
C ASP A 45 -16.15 50.10 -8.15
N ARG A 46 -15.02 49.43 -7.86
CA ARG A 46 -13.74 50.10 -7.55
C ARG A 46 -12.84 50.28 -8.77
N HIS A 47 -13.10 49.58 -9.89
CA HIS A 47 -12.27 49.58 -11.09
C HIS A 47 -13.10 49.25 -12.35
N PHE A 48 -12.60 49.54 -13.55
CA PHE A 48 -13.27 49.25 -14.84
C PHE A 48 -12.88 47.89 -15.43
N ILE A 49 -11.99 47.14 -14.79
CA ILE A 49 -11.58 45.81 -15.29
C ILE A 49 -12.74 44.79 -15.28
N THR A 50 -13.50 44.68 -14.18
CA THR A 50 -14.70 43.82 -14.07
C THR A 50 -15.88 44.66 -13.58
N PRO A 51 -16.42 45.55 -14.41
CA PRO A 51 -17.46 46.49 -14.02
C PRO A 51 -18.79 45.77 -13.74
N GLY A 52 -19.56 46.23 -12.75
CA GLY A 52 -20.93 45.77 -12.59
C GLY A 52 -21.82 46.21 -13.77
N ARG A 53 -22.97 45.54 -13.92
CA ARG A 53 -23.95 45.88 -14.96
C ARG A 53 -24.38 47.35 -14.93
N VAL A 54 -24.65 47.87 -13.73
CA VAL A 54 -25.09 49.26 -13.54
C VAL A 54 -24.03 50.26 -14.03
N LEU A 55 -22.74 49.95 -13.85
CA LEU A 55 -21.66 50.81 -14.33
C LEU A 55 -21.59 50.82 -15.86
N LEU A 56 -21.72 49.66 -16.51
CA LEU A 56 -21.74 49.55 -17.97
C LEU A 56 -22.94 50.28 -18.58
N GLU A 57 -24.14 50.07 -18.06
CA GLU A 57 -25.37 50.76 -18.49
C GLU A 57 -25.24 52.27 -18.33
N ARG A 58 -24.63 52.73 -17.24
CA ARG A 58 -24.40 54.15 -17.01
C ARG A 58 -23.41 54.77 -17.99
N ILE A 59 -22.30 54.09 -18.27
CA ILE A 59 -21.32 54.58 -19.26
C ILE A 59 -22.00 54.65 -20.63
N ALA A 60 -22.68 53.57 -21.04
CA ALA A 60 -23.41 53.50 -22.31
C ALA A 60 -24.44 54.64 -22.45
N TYR A 61 -25.23 54.88 -21.40
CA TYR A 61 -26.19 55.97 -21.36
C TYR A 61 -25.52 57.35 -21.51
N LEU A 62 -24.47 57.61 -20.72
CA LEU A 62 -23.77 58.89 -20.75
C LEU A 62 -23.10 59.16 -22.09
N SER A 63 -22.61 58.10 -22.74
CA SER A 63 -21.85 58.15 -23.99
C SER A 63 -22.65 57.89 -25.25
N LYS A 64 -23.96 57.63 -25.12
CA LYS A 64 -24.85 57.18 -26.20
C LYS A 64 -24.30 55.96 -26.97
N GLY A 65 -23.65 55.05 -26.27
CA GLY A 65 -23.07 53.82 -26.84
C GLY A 65 -23.87 52.56 -26.50
N ASP A 66 -23.38 51.40 -26.96
CA ASP A 66 -23.97 50.09 -26.63
C ASP A 66 -23.28 49.47 -25.39
N VAL A 67 -24.09 48.90 -24.49
CA VAL A 67 -23.64 48.13 -23.34
C VAL A 67 -22.88 46.87 -23.77
N ALA A 68 -23.27 46.23 -24.88
CA ALA A 68 -22.62 45.04 -25.41
C ALA A 68 -21.17 45.34 -25.85
N ASP A 69 -20.95 46.49 -26.50
CA ASP A 69 -19.61 46.95 -26.87
C ASP A 69 -18.75 47.14 -25.62
N LEU A 70 -19.25 47.86 -24.60
CA LEU A 70 -18.50 48.07 -23.36
C LEU A 70 -18.21 46.77 -22.61
N TYR A 71 -19.13 45.81 -22.65
CA TYR A 71 -18.92 44.48 -22.09
C TYR A 71 -17.75 43.76 -22.79
N SER A 72 -17.66 43.85 -24.11
CA SER A 72 -16.58 43.24 -24.90
C SER A 72 -15.18 43.80 -24.56
N LEU A 73 -15.12 45.06 -24.12
CA LEU A 73 -13.88 45.73 -23.68
C LEU A 73 -13.50 45.39 -22.23
N SER A 74 -14.42 44.83 -21.45
CA SER A 74 -14.17 44.44 -20.06
C SER A 74 -13.42 43.11 -19.97
N ALA A 75 -13.01 42.69 -18.77
CA ALA A 75 -12.42 41.36 -18.56
C ALA A 75 -13.46 40.24 -18.42
N HIS A 76 -14.77 40.53 -18.48
CA HIS A 76 -15.80 39.50 -18.36
C HIS A 76 -15.78 38.44 -19.47
N PRO A 77 -15.52 38.75 -20.76
CA PRO A 77 -15.38 37.75 -21.82
C PRO A 77 -14.32 36.68 -21.51
N LEU A 78 -13.27 37.04 -20.77
CA LEU A 78 -12.21 36.11 -20.35
C LEU A 78 -12.71 35.00 -19.40
N ALA A 79 -13.89 35.17 -18.79
CA ALA A 79 -14.52 34.18 -17.94
C ALA A 79 -14.71 32.82 -18.63
N LYS A 80 -14.92 32.81 -19.96
CA LYS A 80 -15.08 31.59 -20.76
C LYS A 80 -13.86 30.66 -20.69
N VAL A 81 -12.68 31.22 -20.39
CA VAL A 81 -11.39 30.50 -20.31
C VAL A 81 -10.87 30.42 -18.87
N LEU A 82 -11.00 31.51 -18.10
CA LEU A 82 -10.41 31.63 -16.76
C LEU A 82 -11.22 30.97 -15.66
N ILE A 83 -12.54 30.84 -15.81
CA ILE A 83 -13.36 30.15 -14.82
C ILE A 83 -13.08 28.64 -14.93
N PRO A 84 -12.64 27.99 -13.85
CA PRO A 84 -12.34 26.57 -13.88
C PRO A 84 -13.59 25.76 -14.30
N PRO A 85 -13.44 24.71 -15.13
CA PRO A 85 -14.52 23.80 -15.52
C PRO A 85 -15.38 23.26 -14.37
N GLU A 86 -14.82 23.12 -13.16
CA GLU A 86 -15.53 22.72 -11.95
C GLU A 86 -16.50 23.79 -11.39
N THR A 87 -16.43 25.02 -11.89
CA THR A 87 -17.18 26.17 -11.37
C THR A 87 -18.25 26.61 -12.37
N VAL A 88 -19.48 26.79 -11.88
CA VAL A 88 -20.57 27.34 -12.68
C VAL A 88 -20.26 28.78 -13.07
N ILE A 89 -20.32 29.07 -14.37
CA ILE A 89 -20.15 30.41 -14.90
C ILE A 89 -21.43 31.20 -14.64
N LYS A 90 -21.34 32.22 -13.76
CA LYS A 90 -22.44 33.16 -13.57
C LYS A 90 -22.59 34.03 -14.81
N THR A 91 -23.82 34.33 -15.19
CA THR A 91 -24.11 35.22 -16.32
C THR A 91 -24.93 36.42 -15.87
N ALA A 92 -24.88 37.49 -16.66
CA ALA A 92 -25.79 38.62 -16.57
C ALA A 92 -26.30 38.99 -17.95
N ARG A 93 -27.52 39.54 -18.00
CA ARG A 93 -28.09 40.08 -19.23
C ARG A 93 -27.55 41.47 -19.51
N PHE A 94 -27.00 41.66 -20.70
CA PHE A 94 -26.61 42.94 -21.27
C PHE A 94 -27.33 43.08 -22.61
N GLY A 95 -28.33 43.96 -22.68
CA GLY A 95 -29.26 43.98 -23.81
C GLY A 95 -30.06 42.68 -23.91
N SER A 96 -30.12 42.08 -25.10
CA SER A 96 -30.83 40.82 -25.38
C SER A 96 -30.03 39.55 -25.06
N GLN A 97 -28.71 39.67 -24.84
CA GLN A 97 -27.80 38.53 -24.68
C GLN A 97 -27.45 38.29 -23.20
N SER A 98 -27.30 37.02 -22.82
CA SER A 98 -26.83 36.60 -21.50
C SER A 98 -25.35 36.24 -21.58
N GLU A 99 -24.51 37.05 -20.93
CA GLU A 99 -23.06 36.96 -21.04
C GLU A 99 -22.41 36.56 -19.71
N PRO A 100 -21.27 35.83 -19.75
CA PRO A 100 -20.57 35.38 -18.56
C PRO A 100 -19.90 36.50 -17.78
N LEU A 101 -19.85 36.34 -16.46
CA LEU A 101 -19.20 37.27 -15.55
C LEU A 101 -17.96 36.66 -14.92
N LEU A 102 -16.81 37.32 -15.10
CA LEU A 102 -15.61 37.01 -14.34
C LEU A 102 -15.77 37.39 -12.85
N ALA A 103 -15.61 36.42 -11.97
CA ALA A 103 -15.69 36.63 -10.52
C ALA A 103 -14.51 37.46 -9.99
N PRO A 104 -14.72 38.42 -9.05
CA PRO A 104 -13.64 39.28 -8.52
C PRO A 104 -12.46 38.50 -7.93
N GLY A 105 -12.72 37.39 -7.24
CA GLY A 105 -11.68 36.54 -6.66
C GLY A 105 -10.78 35.87 -7.71
N LEU A 106 -11.29 35.59 -8.91
CA LEU A 106 -10.47 35.10 -10.04
C LEU A 106 -9.76 36.24 -10.75
N ALA A 107 -10.42 37.40 -10.90
CA ALA A 107 -9.80 38.59 -11.48
C ALA A 107 -8.52 38.98 -10.73
N THR A 108 -8.55 39.02 -9.39
CA THR A 108 -7.36 39.34 -8.57
C THR A 108 -6.20 38.36 -8.73
N ARG A 109 -6.45 37.12 -9.19
CA ARG A 109 -5.43 36.07 -9.37
C ARG A 109 -4.82 36.07 -10.76
N HIS A 110 -5.65 36.33 -11.78
CA HIS A 110 -5.26 36.20 -13.18
C HIS A 110 -5.02 37.54 -13.88
N LEU A 111 -5.50 38.65 -13.32
CA LEU A 111 -5.41 39.97 -13.94
C LEU A 111 -4.48 40.91 -13.16
N ARG A 112 -3.78 41.75 -13.91
CA ARG A 112 -3.00 42.89 -13.42
C ARG A 112 -3.96 44.05 -13.09
N PRO A 113 -3.72 44.79 -12.00
CA PRO A 113 -4.53 45.95 -11.65
C PRO A 113 -4.23 47.13 -12.58
N GLU A 114 -5.15 48.10 -12.67
CA GLU A 114 -5.00 49.30 -13.53
C GLU A 114 -3.75 50.13 -13.21
N SER A 115 -3.25 50.05 -11.97
CA SER A 115 -2.07 50.77 -11.51
C SER A 115 -0.74 50.09 -11.87
N ALA A 116 -0.76 48.86 -12.40
CA ALA A 116 0.43 48.09 -12.75
C ALA A 116 0.19 47.34 -14.08
N ALA A 117 -0.01 48.13 -15.12
CA ALA A 117 -0.19 47.69 -16.49
C ALA A 117 1.10 47.10 -17.06
N GLN A 118 0.94 46.40 -18.18
CA GLN A 118 2.04 46.05 -19.06
C GLN A 118 1.75 46.57 -20.46
N TYR A 119 2.79 46.79 -21.26
CA TYR A 119 2.67 47.40 -22.58
C TYR A 119 3.78 46.96 -23.53
N CYS A 120 3.54 47.12 -24.82
CA CYS A 120 4.53 46.95 -25.87
C CYS A 120 4.91 48.34 -26.41
N PRO A 121 6.18 48.78 -26.34
CA PRO A 121 6.61 50.07 -26.87
C PRO A 121 6.29 50.24 -28.37
N HIS A 122 6.50 49.18 -29.15
CA HIS A 122 6.21 49.16 -30.59
C HIS A 122 4.73 49.32 -30.91
N CYS A 123 3.84 48.69 -30.12
CA CYS A 123 2.41 48.90 -30.24
C CYS A 123 2.02 50.34 -29.93
N LEU A 124 2.66 50.97 -28.93
CA LEU A 124 2.36 52.36 -28.56
C LEU A 124 2.79 53.35 -29.63
N ARG A 125 3.91 53.09 -30.34
CA ARG A 125 4.31 53.88 -31.52
C ARG A 125 3.28 53.84 -32.64
N GLN A 126 2.57 52.72 -32.79
CA GLN A 126 1.51 52.56 -33.79
C GLN A 126 0.20 53.22 -33.34
N ALA A 127 -0.23 52.95 -32.11
CA ALA A 127 -1.41 53.55 -31.50
C ALA A 127 -1.36 53.41 -29.97
N ALA A 128 -1.42 54.54 -29.27
CA ALA A 128 -1.36 54.60 -27.81
C ALA A 128 -2.71 54.21 -27.16
N TYR A 129 -2.91 52.91 -26.95
CA TYR A 129 -4.03 52.37 -26.17
C TYR A 129 -3.62 51.06 -25.48
N HIS A 130 -4.32 50.73 -24.39
CA HIS A 130 -4.04 49.51 -23.64
C HIS A 130 -4.97 48.37 -24.09
N ARG A 131 -4.38 47.24 -24.51
CA ARG A 131 -5.10 46.04 -24.99
C ARG A 131 -5.67 45.22 -23.82
N LEU A 132 -6.83 44.59 -24.00
CA LEU A 132 -7.51 43.76 -23.01
C LEU A 132 -6.65 42.58 -22.55
N THR A 133 -5.96 41.92 -23.48
CA THR A 133 -5.08 40.77 -23.19
C THR A 133 -3.90 41.14 -22.29
N TRP A 134 -3.45 42.39 -22.31
CA TRP A 134 -2.39 42.87 -21.42
C TRP A 134 -2.83 42.94 -19.96
N LEU A 135 -4.12 42.79 -19.65
CA LEU A 135 -4.55 42.57 -18.26
C LEU A 135 -4.09 41.20 -17.74
N LEU A 136 -3.91 40.18 -18.59
CA LEU A 136 -3.66 38.83 -18.12
C LEU A 136 -2.22 38.65 -17.65
N VAL A 137 -2.05 38.09 -16.45
CA VAL A 137 -0.73 37.67 -15.94
C VAL A 137 -0.11 36.59 -16.82
N ALA A 138 -0.93 35.75 -17.48
CA ALA A 138 -0.46 34.71 -18.40
C ALA A 138 0.07 35.26 -19.74
N VAL A 139 -0.30 36.49 -20.10
CA VAL A 139 0.17 37.19 -21.30
C VAL A 139 1.34 38.08 -20.89
N SER A 140 2.51 37.84 -21.46
CA SER A 140 3.76 38.56 -21.14
C SER A 140 4.59 38.88 -22.37
N VAL A 141 4.09 38.56 -23.57
CA VAL A 141 4.74 38.82 -24.86
C VAL A 141 3.75 39.49 -25.79
N CYS A 142 4.21 40.47 -26.55
CA CYS A 142 3.50 40.95 -27.71
C CYS A 142 3.77 39.97 -28.87
N THR A 143 2.76 39.24 -29.32
CA THR A 143 2.90 38.30 -30.45
C THR A 143 3.03 39.00 -31.80
N GLU A 144 2.55 40.25 -31.91
CA GLU A 144 2.68 41.09 -33.12
C GLU A 144 4.13 41.54 -33.32
N HIS A 145 4.76 42.09 -32.28
CA HIS A 145 6.14 42.60 -32.33
C HIS A 145 7.20 41.67 -31.77
N ARG A 146 6.81 40.46 -31.35
CA ARG A 146 7.68 39.37 -30.84
C ARG A 146 8.64 39.82 -29.73
N CYS A 147 8.15 40.68 -28.84
CA CYS A 147 8.92 41.26 -27.75
C CYS A 147 8.24 41.05 -26.39
N ARG A 148 9.01 41.08 -25.30
CA ARG A 148 8.47 41.01 -23.94
C ARG A 148 7.67 42.28 -23.63
N LEU A 149 6.50 42.13 -23.00
CA LEU A 149 5.75 43.27 -22.46
C LEU A 149 6.50 43.87 -21.26
N LEU A 150 6.55 45.19 -21.20
CA LEU A 150 7.19 45.95 -20.13
C LEU A 150 6.14 46.41 -19.11
N ASP A 151 6.49 46.46 -17.82
CA ASP A 151 5.61 46.92 -16.74
C ASP A 151 6.16 48.15 -15.98
N ARG A 152 7.33 48.65 -16.40
CA ARG A 152 8.05 49.76 -15.76
C ARG A 152 8.46 50.81 -16.78
N CYS A 153 8.51 52.06 -16.32
CA CYS A 153 8.95 53.18 -17.12
C CYS A 153 10.47 53.08 -17.42
N PRO A 154 10.93 53.38 -18.66
CA PRO A 154 12.36 53.32 -19.01
C PRO A 154 13.21 54.39 -18.30
N GLY A 155 12.61 55.52 -17.88
CA GLY A 155 13.32 56.59 -17.19
C GLY A 155 13.41 56.39 -15.68
N CYS A 156 12.25 56.27 -15.00
CA CYS A 156 12.21 56.22 -13.53
C CYS A 156 12.01 54.81 -12.93
N TYR A 157 11.88 53.78 -13.76
CA TYR A 157 11.69 52.37 -13.36
C TYR A 157 10.49 52.08 -12.45
N GLN A 158 9.59 53.05 -12.29
CA GLN A 158 8.35 52.89 -11.54
C GLN A 158 7.31 52.11 -12.36
N PRO A 159 6.40 51.37 -11.69
CA PRO A 159 5.30 50.68 -12.35
C PRO A 159 4.46 51.63 -13.22
N VAL A 160 4.09 51.17 -14.40
CA VAL A 160 3.28 51.94 -15.36
C VAL A 160 1.80 51.63 -15.13
N SER A 161 0.94 52.65 -15.11
CA SER A 161 -0.51 52.49 -15.04
C SER A 161 -1.14 52.41 -16.44
N ILE A 162 -2.34 51.87 -16.57
CA ILE A 162 -3.08 51.88 -17.85
C ILE A 162 -3.23 53.32 -18.36
N ARG A 163 -3.46 54.28 -17.46
CA ARG A 163 -3.51 55.70 -17.80
C ARG A 163 -2.22 56.16 -18.50
N ALA A 164 -1.06 55.83 -17.94
CA ALA A 164 0.22 56.20 -18.54
C ALA A 164 0.44 55.55 -19.91
N VAL A 165 -0.03 54.30 -20.10
CA VAL A 165 0.01 53.61 -21.40
C VAL A 165 -0.80 54.37 -22.46
N VAL A 166 -2.03 54.79 -22.12
CA VAL A 166 -2.90 55.54 -23.03
C VAL A 166 -2.38 56.95 -23.30
N ASP A 167 -1.79 57.60 -22.29
CA ASP A 167 -1.17 58.92 -22.41
C ASP A 167 0.18 58.87 -23.16
N GLY A 168 0.70 57.68 -23.48
CA GLY A 168 2.00 57.46 -24.12
C GLY A 168 3.23 57.80 -23.26
N THR A 169 3.03 58.45 -22.10
CA THR A 169 4.09 59.01 -21.27
C THR A 169 3.97 58.57 -19.81
N CYS A 170 5.11 58.49 -19.12
CA CYS A 170 5.14 58.15 -17.70
C CYS A 170 4.44 59.23 -16.86
N SER A 171 3.49 58.83 -16.00
CA SER A 171 2.81 59.77 -15.11
C SER A 171 3.73 60.50 -14.12
N ARG A 172 4.93 59.94 -13.83
CA ARG A 172 5.89 60.49 -12.86
C ARG A 172 6.99 61.32 -13.51
N CYS A 173 7.79 60.73 -14.40
CA CYS A 173 8.96 61.39 -15.00
C CYS A 173 8.74 61.86 -16.44
N LYS A 174 7.52 61.72 -16.98
CA LYS A 174 7.12 62.14 -18.33
C LYS A 174 7.87 61.51 -19.50
N ALA A 175 8.80 60.58 -19.23
CA ALA A 175 9.47 59.81 -20.27
C ALA A 175 8.47 59.12 -21.21
N ASP A 176 8.75 59.17 -22.51
CA ASP A 176 7.99 58.47 -23.55
C ASP A 176 8.12 56.96 -23.35
N LEU A 177 6.99 56.28 -23.23
CA LEU A 177 6.95 54.83 -23.04
C LEU A 177 7.22 54.08 -24.33
N SER A 178 6.96 54.69 -25.49
CA SER A 178 7.11 54.11 -26.81
C SER A 178 8.58 53.99 -27.26
N GLU A 179 9.46 54.76 -26.62
CA GLU A 179 10.94 54.73 -26.79
C GLU A 179 11.64 53.69 -25.91
N ALA A 180 10.89 52.93 -25.10
CA ALA A 180 11.48 51.90 -24.26
C ALA A 180 12.09 50.75 -25.10
N GLN A 181 13.31 50.34 -24.76
CA GLN A 181 13.98 49.23 -25.42
C GLN A 181 13.36 47.88 -25.04
N THR A 182 13.32 46.95 -25.99
CA THR A 182 12.76 45.62 -25.79
C THR A 182 13.75 44.53 -26.16
N GLU A 183 13.74 43.43 -25.40
CA GLU A 183 14.48 42.22 -25.74
C GLU A 183 13.66 41.33 -26.69
N PRO A 184 14.31 40.68 -27.68
CA PRO A 184 13.66 39.68 -28.52
C PRO A 184 13.25 38.45 -27.69
N ILE A 185 12.18 37.78 -28.12
CA ILE A 185 11.66 36.58 -27.45
C ILE A 185 12.14 35.31 -28.14
N ASP A 186 12.53 34.31 -27.36
CA ASP A 186 12.90 32.99 -27.87
C ASP A 186 11.69 32.24 -28.47
N ALA A 187 11.96 31.32 -29.39
CA ALA A 187 10.92 30.61 -30.11
C ALA A 187 9.95 29.80 -29.22
N SER A 188 10.43 29.25 -28.09
CA SER A 188 9.58 28.46 -27.20
C SER A 188 8.63 29.34 -26.40
N SER A 189 9.12 30.47 -25.89
CA SER A 189 8.28 31.48 -25.24
C SER A 189 7.27 32.11 -26.20
N LEU A 190 7.67 32.41 -27.44
CA LEU A 190 6.76 32.94 -28.45
C LEU A 190 5.62 31.96 -28.76
N LEU A 191 5.94 30.68 -28.97
CA LEU A 191 4.95 29.64 -29.24
C LEU A 191 3.96 29.49 -28.07
N ALA A 192 4.46 29.42 -26.83
CA ALA A 192 3.61 29.31 -25.65
C ALA A 192 2.61 30.49 -25.57
N GLN A 193 3.09 31.70 -25.85
CA GLN A 193 2.26 32.91 -25.81
C GLN A 193 1.25 32.95 -26.96
N GLN A 194 1.60 32.50 -28.17
CA GLN A 194 0.65 32.38 -29.28
C GLN A 194 -0.51 31.43 -28.94
N PHE A 195 -0.24 30.28 -28.33
CA PHE A 195 -1.29 29.35 -27.89
C PHE A 195 -2.16 29.93 -26.78
N ILE A 196 -1.57 30.60 -25.79
CA ILE A 196 -2.33 31.29 -24.74
C ILE A 196 -3.25 32.34 -25.36
N HIS A 197 -2.77 33.16 -26.31
CA HIS A 197 -3.60 34.14 -27.01
C HIS A 197 -4.73 33.47 -27.81
N ALA A 198 -4.46 32.36 -28.48
CA ALA A 198 -5.47 31.65 -29.25
C ALA A 198 -6.55 31.02 -28.35
N TRP A 199 -6.17 30.49 -27.18
CA TRP A 199 -7.12 30.01 -26.17
C TRP A 199 -8.05 31.11 -25.65
N LEU A 200 -7.57 32.36 -25.65
CA LEU A 200 -8.35 33.54 -25.25
C LEU A 200 -9.25 34.08 -26.38
N GLY A 201 -9.19 33.50 -27.59
CA GLY A 201 -9.99 33.91 -28.74
C GLY A 201 -9.49 35.17 -29.44
N VAL A 202 -8.22 35.54 -29.26
CA VAL A 202 -7.64 36.80 -29.77
C VAL A 202 -7.07 36.63 -31.18
N TYR A 203 -6.50 35.46 -31.44
CA TYR A 203 -5.96 35.06 -32.73
C TYR A 203 -6.43 33.64 -33.06
N SER A 204 -6.41 33.28 -34.34
CA SER A 204 -6.55 31.88 -34.76
C SER A 204 -5.47 31.03 -34.10
N GLN A 205 -5.77 29.76 -33.81
CA GLN A 205 -4.73 28.86 -33.32
C GLN A 205 -3.59 28.81 -34.35
N PRO A 206 -2.32 28.99 -33.92
CA PRO A 206 -1.21 28.84 -34.83
C PRO A 206 -1.20 27.40 -35.37
N GLU A 207 -0.70 27.21 -36.59
CA GLU A 207 -0.24 25.89 -37.03
C GLU A 207 0.81 25.44 -36.02
N GLY A 208 0.44 24.47 -35.19
CA GLY A 208 1.20 24.14 -34.01
C GLY A 208 1.40 22.64 -33.88
N PRO A 209 2.29 22.22 -32.98
CA PRO A 209 2.68 20.83 -32.85
C PRO A 209 1.45 19.96 -32.62
N GLN A 210 1.34 18.86 -33.37
CA GLN A 210 0.23 17.88 -33.29
C GLN A 210 0.12 17.17 -31.93
N GLY A 211 0.97 17.52 -30.96
CA GLY A 211 1.09 16.87 -29.65
C GLY A 211 0.36 17.54 -28.48
N ILE A 212 -0.29 18.70 -28.67
CA ILE A 212 -1.08 19.33 -27.58
C ILE A 212 -2.38 18.55 -27.37
N PRO A 213 -2.81 18.29 -26.12
CA PRO A 213 -4.07 17.58 -25.86
C PRO A 213 -5.26 18.28 -26.50
N SER A 214 -6.04 17.54 -27.29
CA SER A 214 -7.29 18.04 -27.87
C SER A 214 -8.34 18.19 -26.77
N GLN A 215 -8.37 19.36 -26.14
CA GLN A 215 -9.26 19.72 -25.03
C GLN A 215 -9.73 21.17 -25.18
N PRO A 216 -10.90 21.54 -24.62
CA PRO A 216 -11.37 22.93 -24.66
C PRO A 216 -10.36 23.90 -24.04
N PRO A 217 -10.21 25.13 -24.55
CA PRO A 217 -9.26 26.14 -24.03
C PRO A 217 -9.31 26.34 -22.51
N ARG A 218 -10.51 26.37 -21.91
CA ARG A 218 -10.69 26.49 -20.46
C ARG A 218 -10.08 25.32 -19.65
N VAL A 219 -10.07 24.12 -20.22
CA VAL A 219 -9.49 22.92 -19.60
C VAL A 219 -7.97 23.02 -19.68
N LEU A 220 -7.44 23.34 -20.86
CA LEU A 220 -6.01 23.50 -21.08
C LEU A 220 -5.42 24.63 -20.24
N PHE A 221 -6.07 25.79 -20.19
CA PHE A 221 -5.66 26.91 -19.35
C PHE A 221 -5.66 26.53 -17.87
N ARG A 222 -6.66 25.77 -17.40
CA ARG A 222 -6.71 25.30 -16.02
C ARG A 222 -5.60 24.30 -15.69
N VAL A 223 -5.20 23.45 -16.63
CA VAL A 223 -4.03 22.59 -16.47
C VAL A 223 -2.75 23.43 -16.43
N LEU A 224 -2.58 24.35 -17.37
CA LEU A 224 -1.44 25.26 -17.45
C LEU A 224 -1.25 26.07 -16.15
N ASP A 225 -2.32 26.68 -15.62
CA ASP A 225 -2.27 27.41 -14.35
C ASP A 225 -1.90 26.52 -13.17
N GLY A 226 -2.38 25.26 -13.15
CA GLY A 226 -2.02 24.30 -12.11
C GLY A 226 -0.56 23.85 -12.15
N LEU A 227 -0.01 23.63 -13.34
CA LEU A 227 1.41 23.36 -13.54
C LEU A 227 2.26 24.56 -13.11
N ARG A 228 1.89 25.77 -13.54
CA ARG A 228 2.54 27.03 -13.14
C ARG A 228 2.51 27.25 -11.63
N LEU A 229 1.38 27.00 -10.96
CA LEU A 229 1.28 27.11 -9.51
C LEU A 229 2.10 26.05 -8.77
N SER A 230 2.23 24.86 -9.37
CA SER A 230 3.08 23.79 -8.82
C SER A 230 4.56 24.12 -8.90
N LEU A 231 5.01 24.73 -10.01
CA LEU A 231 6.38 25.26 -10.14
C LEU A 231 6.70 26.31 -9.07
N MET A 232 5.77 27.25 -8.82
CA MET A 232 5.95 28.26 -7.78
C MET A 232 6.00 27.68 -6.36
N SER A 233 5.20 26.65 -6.09
CA SER A 233 5.23 25.99 -4.78
C SER A 233 6.50 25.16 -4.58
N HIS A 234 7.07 24.59 -5.65
CA HIS A 234 8.24 23.71 -5.58
C HIS A 234 9.55 24.49 -5.41
N THR A 235 9.71 25.58 -6.17
CA THR A 235 10.86 26.50 -6.09
C THR A 235 10.98 27.19 -4.72
N ALA A 236 9.87 27.36 -3.99
CA ALA A 236 9.89 27.85 -2.62
C ALA A 236 10.50 26.86 -1.61
N THR A 237 10.67 25.58 -1.99
CA THR A 237 11.01 24.49 -1.06
C THR A 237 12.40 23.85 -1.21
N ARG A 238 13.19 24.11 -2.27
CA ARG A 238 14.56 23.53 -2.42
C ARG A 238 15.56 24.42 -3.18
N ARG A 239 16.84 24.34 -2.75
CA ARG A 239 18.01 25.14 -3.16
C ARG A 239 18.89 24.55 -4.27
N ASN A 240 18.75 23.29 -4.69
CA ASN A 240 19.75 22.65 -5.57
C ASN A 240 19.10 21.91 -6.74
N PHE A 241 19.00 22.51 -7.94
CA PHE A 241 18.83 21.78 -9.21
C PHE A 241 19.28 22.62 -10.41
N GLU A 242 20.18 22.06 -11.22
CA GLU A 242 20.86 22.75 -12.34
C GLU A 242 20.00 22.88 -13.62
N ARG A 243 19.01 22.00 -13.84
CA ARG A 243 18.21 22.01 -15.10
C ARG A 243 17.04 23.00 -15.13
N LEU A 244 16.64 23.55 -13.99
CA LEU A 244 15.68 24.66 -13.87
C LEU A 244 16.28 25.85 -13.09
N ALA A 245 17.61 25.92 -13.02
CA ALA A 245 18.39 26.90 -12.25
C ALA A 245 18.07 28.38 -12.56
N ALA A 246 17.31 28.65 -13.62
CA ALA A 246 16.90 30.00 -14.00
C ALA A 246 15.61 30.50 -13.33
N LEU A 247 14.78 29.64 -12.71
CA LEU A 247 13.54 30.10 -12.07
C LEU A 247 13.82 30.66 -10.67
N PRO A 248 13.45 31.92 -10.38
CA PRO A 248 13.67 32.51 -9.06
C PRO A 248 12.78 31.85 -8.00
N THR A 249 13.14 32.01 -6.73
CA THR A 249 12.26 31.60 -5.62
C THR A 249 11.06 32.54 -5.50
N PHE A 250 9.86 31.99 -5.27
CA PHE A 250 8.63 32.78 -5.21
C PHE A 250 8.06 32.82 -3.79
N ARG A 251 7.63 34.01 -3.35
CA ARG A 251 6.91 34.18 -2.07
C ARG A 251 5.41 33.97 -2.26
N ARG A 252 4.74 33.43 -1.23
CA ARG A 252 3.28 33.29 -1.22
C ARG A 252 2.63 34.67 -1.36
N GLY A 253 1.73 34.82 -2.34
CA GLY A 253 1.04 36.09 -2.61
C GLY A 253 1.86 37.11 -3.42
N GLN A 254 3.07 36.77 -3.87
CA GLN A 254 3.87 37.64 -4.74
C GLN A 254 3.15 37.92 -6.07
N LYS A 255 3.12 39.19 -6.47
CA LYS A 255 2.72 39.59 -7.83
C LYS A 255 3.86 39.32 -8.80
N LEU A 256 3.56 38.65 -9.91
CA LEU A 256 4.56 38.30 -10.91
C LEU A 256 4.84 39.47 -11.86
N THR A 257 6.11 39.76 -12.11
CA THR A 257 6.52 40.63 -13.24
C THR A 257 6.26 39.91 -14.58
N PRO A 258 6.20 40.62 -15.72
CA PRO A 258 6.11 39.99 -17.04
C PRO A 258 7.23 38.97 -17.28
N THR A 259 8.47 39.26 -16.86
CA THR A 259 9.60 38.31 -16.98
C THR A 259 9.38 37.02 -16.19
N GLN A 260 8.95 37.13 -14.93
CA GLN A 260 8.67 35.95 -14.09
C GLN A 260 7.48 35.14 -14.63
N SER A 261 6.46 35.85 -15.12
CA SER A 261 5.26 35.24 -15.70
C SER A 261 5.63 34.47 -16.97
N LEU A 262 6.43 35.08 -17.85
CA LEU A 262 6.91 34.45 -19.07
C LEU A 262 7.66 33.15 -18.77
N ALA A 263 8.65 33.19 -17.87
CA ALA A 263 9.42 32.00 -17.53
C ALA A 263 8.51 30.86 -17.00
N LEU A 264 7.60 31.16 -16.07
CA LEU A 264 6.70 30.16 -15.49
C LEU A 264 5.73 29.56 -16.51
N TYR A 265 5.09 30.40 -17.34
CA TYR A 265 4.11 29.95 -18.32
C TYR A 265 4.78 29.24 -19.50
N THR A 266 5.97 29.68 -19.94
CA THR A 266 6.76 28.95 -20.96
C THR A 266 7.14 27.56 -20.45
N THR A 267 7.67 27.44 -19.23
CA THR A 267 8.02 26.13 -18.65
C THR A 267 6.79 25.24 -18.48
N ALA A 268 5.70 25.77 -17.93
CA ALA A 268 4.47 25.00 -17.74
C ALA A 268 3.83 24.58 -19.08
N PHE A 269 3.88 25.42 -20.11
CA PHE A 269 3.40 25.11 -21.45
C PHE A 269 4.26 24.04 -22.12
N GLY A 270 5.57 24.04 -21.87
CA GLY A 270 6.48 22.99 -22.35
C GLY A 270 5.99 21.59 -22.00
N SER A 271 5.36 21.40 -20.84
CA SER A 271 4.78 20.12 -20.41
C SER A 271 3.57 19.64 -21.23
N LEU A 272 3.00 20.51 -22.08
CA LEU A 272 1.83 20.23 -22.91
C LEU A 272 2.19 20.03 -24.38
N ARG A 273 3.43 20.29 -24.81
CA ARG A 273 3.82 20.41 -26.22
C ARG A 273 3.79 19.06 -26.96
N ASN A 274 4.39 18.02 -26.38
CA ASN A 274 4.38 16.65 -26.87
C ASN A 274 3.73 15.73 -25.82
N TRP A 275 2.40 15.76 -25.73
CA TRP A 275 1.68 15.02 -24.71
C TRP A 275 1.60 13.51 -25.02
N PRO A 276 1.74 12.61 -24.02
CA PRO A 276 2.00 12.85 -22.60
C PRO A 276 3.49 12.91 -22.21
N HIS A 277 4.40 12.79 -23.18
CA HIS A 277 5.84 12.66 -22.93
C HIS A 277 6.41 13.86 -22.15
N ASP A 278 6.16 15.09 -22.60
CA ASP A 278 6.71 16.28 -21.93
C ASP A 278 6.12 16.49 -20.52
N PHE A 279 4.91 15.99 -20.28
CA PHE A 279 4.34 15.96 -18.94
C PHE A 279 5.06 14.96 -18.05
N HIS A 280 5.48 13.80 -18.57
CA HIS A 280 6.32 12.85 -17.84
C HIS A 280 7.71 13.43 -17.54
N VAL A 281 8.30 14.15 -18.49
CA VAL A 281 9.55 14.91 -18.28
C VAL A 281 9.36 15.95 -17.17
N PHE A 282 8.24 16.66 -17.15
CA PHE A 282 7.89 17.58 -16.08
C PHE A 282 7.76 16.87 -14.72
N LEU A 283 7.16 15.67 -14.65
CA LEU A 283 7.05 14.91 -13.40
C LEU A 283 8.42 14.46 -12.86
N ASN A 284 9.40 14.17 -13.73
CA ASN A 284 10.77 13.83 -13.33
C ASN A 284 11.43 14.96 -12.53
N TYR A 285 11.08 16.22 -12.80
CA TYR A 285 11.59 17.36 -12.03
C TYR A 285 11.16 17.35 -10.56
N PHE A 286 10.01 16.75 -10.25
CA PHE A 286 9.52 16.63 -8.88
C PHE A 286 10.09 15.37 -8.19
N SER A 287 10.17 14.25 -8.91
CA SER A 287 10.51 12.93 -8.33
C SER A 287 12.00 12.70 -7.99
N ASN A 288 12.92 13.54 -8.49
CA ASN A 288 14.29 13.75 -7.98
C ASN A 288 15.13 12.52 -7.54
N GLY A 289 15.07 11.39 -8.26
CA GLY A 289 16.03 10.28 -8.16
C GLY A 289 15.99 9.45 -6.87
N SER A 290 15.73 10.06 -5.71
CA SER A 290 15.27 9.35 -4.51
C SER A 290 13.77 9.22 -4.63
N ILE A 291 13.32 8.16 -5.32
CA ILE A 291 11.92 7.75 -5.37
C ILE A 291 11.46 7.56 -3.92
N GLY A 292 10.92 8.63 -3.33
CA GLY A 292 10.44 8.58 -1.97
C GLY A 292 9.33 7.55 -1.89
N ASN A 293 9.14 6.92 -0.73
CA ASN A 293 8.16 5.84 -0.63
C ASN A 293 6.71 6.29 -0.93
N SER A 294 6.38 7.59 -0.92
CA SER A 294 5.00 8.06 -1.16
C SER A 294 4.87 9.08 -2.30
N LEU A 295 3.73 9.05 -3.01
CA LEU A 295 3.40 10.01 -4.07
C LEU A 295 3.38 11.45 -3.56
N PHE A 296 2.89 11.68 -2.34
CA PHE A 296 2.91 13.01 -1.73
C PHE A 296 4.34 13.54 -1.54
N ARG A 297 5.28 12.71 -1.07
CA ARG A 297 6.68 13.15 -0.89
C ARG A 297 7.38 13.45 -2.21
N ASN A 298 7.04 12.73 -3.28
CA ASN A 298 7.65 12.94 -4.60
C ASN A 298 7.08 14.17 -5.31
N PHE A 299 5.78 14.43 -5.22
CA PHE A 299 5.12 15.45 -6.06
C PHE A 299 4.55 16.64 -5.27
N GLY A 300 4.54 16.58 -3.94
CA GLY A 300 4.12 17.66 -3.05
C GLY A 300 2.79 18.30 -3.43
N PHE A 301 2.83 19.62 -3.66
CA PHE A 301 1.66 20.44 -3.99
C PHE A 301 0.97 20.00 -5.29
N LEU A 302 1.73 19.56 -6.31
CA LEU A 302 1.17 19.06 -7.57
C LEU A 302 0.25 17.87 -7.31
N TYR A 303 0.70 16.92 -6.49
CA TYR A 303 -0.13 15.76 -6.17
C TYR A 303 -1.29 16.11 -5.24
N ALA A 304 -1.00 16.80 -4.13
CA ALA A 304 -1.99 17.05 -3.08
C ALA A 304 -3.14 17.95 -3.52
N GLN A 305 -2.86 19.01 -4.29
CA GLN A 305 -3.87 20.00 -4.64
C GLN A 305 -4.45 19.78 -6.04
N TRP A 306 -3.64 19.33 -6.99
CA TRP A 306 -4.08 19.22 -8.38
C TRP A 306 -4.50 17.81 -8.71
N LEU A 307 -3.62 16.82 -8.63
CA LEU A 307 -3.94 15.45 -9.03
C LEU A 307 -4.99 14.78 -8.11
N GLN A 308 -4.96 15.05 -6.81
CA GLN A 308 -5.88 14.46 -5.82
C GLN A 308 -7.19 15.23 -5.60
N TYR A 309 -7.29 16.47 -6.06
CA TYR A 309 -8.47 17.29 -5.79
C TYR A 309 -8.99 17.98 -7.06
N ARG A 310 -8.26 18.97 -7.60
CA ARG A 310 -8.79 19.82 -8.69
C ARG A 310 -8.94 19.10 -10.03
N TRP A 311 -8.06 18.16 -10.36
CA TRP A 311 -8.07 17.43 -11.63
C TRP A 311 -8.77 16.07 -11.55
N ARG A 312 -9.78 15.92 -10.69
CA ARG A 312 -10.56 14.67 -10.57
C ARG A 312 -11.79 14.61 -11.46
N LEU A 313 -12.23 15.74 -12.01
CA LEU A 313 -13.39 15.77 -12.89
C LEU A 313 -13.13 15.07 -14.23
N PRO A 314 -14.19 14.60 -14.93
CA PRO A 314 -14.05 13.90 -16.20
C PRO A 314 -13.23 14.66 -17.27
N ALA A 315 -13.33 15.99 -17.28
CA ALA A 315 -12.56 16.86 -18.17
C ALA A 315 -11.04 16.72 -18.04
N TYR A 316 -10.54 16.16 -16.93
CA TYR A 316 -9.11 15.98 -16.65
C TYR A 316 -8.65 14.53 -16.70
N HIS A 317 -9.48 13.61 -17.20
CA HIS A 317 -9.09 12.20 -17.30
C HIS A 317 -7.79 11.98 -18.07
N PHE A 318 -7.50 12.80 -19.09
CA PHE A 318 -6.25 12.70 -19.83
C PHE A 318 -5.02 12.97 -18.93
N VAL A 319 -5.09 13.94 -18.02
CA VAL A 319 -4.04 14.23 -17.03
C VAL A 319 -3.92 13.09 -16.03
N GLN A 320 -5.06 12.59 -15.51
CA GLN A 320 -5.08 11.48 -14.58
C GLN A 320 -4.47 10.21 -15.20
N ARG A 321 -4.81 9.90 -16.46
CA ARG A 321 -4.26 8.77 -17.21
C ARG A 321 -2.77 8.93 -17.45
N ALA A 322 -2.32 10.11 -17.89
CA ALA A 322 -0.90 10.36 -18.11
C ALA A 322 -0.10 10.21 -16.80
N PHE A 323 -0.60 10.72 -15.68
CA PHE A 323 0.04 10.53 -14.39
C PHE A 323 0.02 9.07 -13.94
N ASP A 324 -1.10 8.35 -14.10
CA ASP A 324 -1.17 6.92 -13.76
C ASP A 324 -0.19 6.09 -14.59
N ASP A 325 -0.09 6.36 -15.89
CA ASP A 325 0.88 5.70 -16.75
C ASP A 325 2.32 6.02 -16.30
N TYR A 326 2.62 7.26 -15.92
CA TYR A 326 3.93 7.61 -15.36
C TYR A 326 4.23 6.81 -14.09
N VAL A 327 3.32 6.81 -13.12
CA VAL A 327 3.57 6.15 -11.84
C VAL A 327 3.68 4.63 -12.03
N ALA A 328 2.86 4.04 -12.92
CA ALA A 328 2.94 2.63 -13.27
C ALA A 328 4.32 2.20 -13.77
N HIS A 329 5.01 3.04 -14.54
CA HIS A 329 6.35 2.72 -15.05
C HIS A 329 7.47 3.05 -14.07
N HIS A 330 7.37 4.16 -13.34
CA HIS A 330 8.47 4.66 -12.49
C HIS A 330 8.45 4.15 -11.05
N PHE A 331 7.31 3.67 -10.55
CA PHE A 331 7.13 3.22 -9.16
C PHE A 331 6.72 1.74 -9.08
N THR A 332 7.02 0.95 -10.10
CA THR A 332 6.72 -0.49 -10.19
C THR A 332 7.10 -1.24 -8.91
N HIS A 333 8.27 -0.95 -8.33
CA HIS A 333 8.81 -1.64 -7.16
C HIS A 333 8.48 -0.97 -5.81
N SER A 334 7.81 0.19 -5.80
CA SER A 334 7.54 0.92 -4.55
C SER A 334 6.30 0.38 -3.83
N ILE A 335 6.52 -0.43 -2.78
CA ILE A 335 5.46 -1.03 -1.97
C ILE A 335 4.52 0.03 -1.37
N THR A 336 5.07 1.16 -0.91
CA THR A 336 4.25 2.22 -0.30
C THR A 336 3.39 2.93 -1.34
N VAL A 337 3.85 3.08 -2.58
CA VAL A 337 3.02 3.58 -3.69
C VAL A 337 1.95 2.56 -4.09
N ARG A 338 2.26 1.26 -4.10
CA ARG A 338 1.27 0.18 -4.31
C ARG A 338 0.17 0.18 -3.25
N ARG A 339 0.49 0.58 -2.01
CA ARG A 339 -0.48 0.76 -0.91
C ARG A 339 -1.32 2.02 -1.02
N ALA A 340 -0.95 2.99 -1.86
CA ALA A 340 -1.72 4.21 -1.99
C ALA A 340 -3.12 3.92 -2.57
N GLU A 341 -4.15 4.56 -2.02
CA GLU A 341 -5.55 4.38 -2.42
C GLU A 341 -5.76 4.51 -3.94
N ARG A 342 -5.02 5.44 -4.57
CA ARG A 342 -5.02 5.65 -6.02
C ARG A 342 -4.65 4.38 -6.82
N TYR A 343 -3.64 3.63 -6.36
CA TYR A 343 -3.20 2.38 -7.00
C TYR A 343 -4.22 1.25 -6.89
N GLN A 344 -5.00 1.25 -5.82
CA GLN A 344 -5.97 0.19 -5.51
C GLN A 344 -7.32 0.43 -6.18
N LYS A 345 -7.64 1.67 -6.53
CA LYS A 345 -8.94 2.04 -7.14
C LYS A 345 -8.90 2.15 -8.66
N HIS A 346 -7.74 2.43 -9.26
CA HIS A 346 -7.66 2.68 -10.70
C HIS A 346 -7.31 1.40 -11.46
N SER A 347 -8.28 0.85 -12.20
CA SER A 347 -8.18 -0.41 -12.96
C SER A 347 -6.96 -0.48 -13.89
N ARG A 348 -6.55 0.64 -14.49
CA ARG A 348 -5.37 0.73 -15.38
C ARG A 348 -4.04 0.56 -14.65
N LEU A 349 -3.95 1.03 -13.40
CA LEU A 349 -2.80 0.76 -12.54
C LEU A 349 -2.80 -0.71 -12.15
N ILE A 350 -3.98 -1.29 -11.87
CA ILE A 350 -4.15 -2.70 -11.53
C ILE A 350 -3.73 -3.64 -12.67
N SER A 351 -4.11 -3.33 -13.91
CA SER A 351 -3.76 -4.16 -15.07
C SER A 351 -2.26 -4.20 -15.36
N LYS A 352 -1.51 -3.18 -14.92
CA LYS A 352 -0.05 -3.07 -15.08
C LYS A 352 0.73 -3.56 -13.85
N GLN A 353 0.07 -4.22 -12.88
CA GLN A 353 0.73 -4.73 -11.68
C GLN A 353 1.55 -6.00 -11.97
N HIS A 354 2.80 -6.00 -11.50
CA HIS A 354 3.66 -7.19 -11.47
C HIS A 354 3.41 -8.09 -10.23
N TYR A 355 2.33 -7.83 -9.49
CA TYR A 355 1.95 -8.56 -8.28
C TYR A 355 0.44 -8.86 -8.28
N PHE A 356 0.03 -9.79 -7.45
CA PHE A 356 -1.35 -10.05 -7.07
C PHE A 356 -1.55 -9.72 -5.59
N THR A 357 -2.71 -9.17 -5.24
CA THR A 357 -3.20 -9.14 -3.85
C THR A 357 -3.53 -10.56 -3.39
N LEU A 358 -3.61 -10.79 -2.07
CA LEU A 358 -4.01 -12.10 -1.53
C LEU A 358 -5.32 -12.62 -2.15
N SER A 359 -6.33 -11.75 -2.30
CA SER A 359 -7.61 -12.12 -2.91
C SER A 359 -7.47 -12.51 -4.39
N GLN A 360 -6.65 -11.78 -5.15
CA GLN A 360 -6.38 -12.11 -6.55
C GLN A 360 -5.59 -13.42 -6.68
N THR A 361 -4.61 -13.66 -5.81
CA THR A 361 -3.85 -14.93 -5.79
C THR A 361 -4.77 -16.11 -5.44
N VAL A 362 -5.65 -15.94 -4.46
CA VAL A 362 -6.67 -16.95 -4.10
C VAL A 362 -7.61 -17.22 -5.27
N ALA A 363 -8.10 -16.18 -5.96
CA ALA A 363 -8.94 -16.34 -7.13
C ALA A 363 -8.21 -17.05 -8.29
N CYS A 364 -6.91 -16.76 -8.47
CA CYS A 364 -6.08 -17.31 -9.53
C CYS A 364 -5.69 -18.78 -9.29
N LEU A 365 -5.29 -19.13 -8.06
CA LEU A 365 -4.86 -20.48 -7.71
C LEU A 365 -6.04 -21.39 -7.35
N GLY A 366 -7.13 -20.85 -6.81
CA GLY A 366 -8.25 -21.61 -6.28
C GLY A 366 -7.88 -22.33 -4.98
N GLY A 367 -8.34 -21.82 -3.85
CA GLY A 367 -8.05 -22.36 -2.52
C GLY A 367 -8.48 -21.39 -1.41
N SER A 368 -8.06 -21.64 -0.17
CA SER A 368 -8.29 -20.70 0.94
C SER A 368 -7.12 -19.74 1.12
N LYS A 369 -7.33 -18.65 1.87
CA LYS A 369 -6.26 -17.68 2.19
C LYS A 369 -5.11 -18.37 2.93
N GLU A 370 -5.43 -19.29 3.83
CA GLU A 370 -4.49 -20.05 4.66
C GLU A 370 -3.59 -20.94 3.80
N VAL A 371 -4.12 -21.52 2.72
CA VAL A 371 -3.31 -22.31 1.78
C VAL A 371 -2.28 -21.43 1.08
N VAL A 372 -2.70 -20.28 0.54
CA VAL A 372 -1.78 -19.33 -0.13
C VAL A 372 -0.72 -18.81 0.85
N LEU A 373 -1.10 -18.45 2.08
CA LEU A 373 -0.15 -18.02 3.09
C LEU A 373 0.80 -19.15 3.53
N GLY A 374 0.30 -20.38 3.61
CA GLY A 374 1.13 -21.57 3.83
C GLY A 374 2.15 -21.75 2.71
N MET A 375 1.77 -21.52 1.45
CA MET A 375 2.68 -21.57 0.31
C MET A 375 3.76 -20.49 0.37
N VAL A 376 3.44 -19.27 0.83
CA VAL A 376 4.43 -18.22 1.07
C VAL A 376 5.41 -18.63 2.16
N ARG A 377 4.92 -19.15 3.29
CA ARG A 377 5.77 -19.61 4.41
C ARG A 377 6.68 -20.78 4.07
N LEU A 378 6.22 -21.66 3.17
CA LEU A 378 7.01 -22.78 2.64
C LEU A 378 7.95 -22.37 1.50
N GLY A 379 7.98 -21.09 1.10
CA GLY A 379 8.81 -20.58 0.01
C GLY A 379 8.37 -21.02 -1.39
N LEU A 380 7.14 -21.53 -1.54
CA LEU A 380 6.56 -21.89 -2.83
C LEU A 380 6.07 -20.67 -3.62
N LEU A 381 5.72 -19.60 -2.91
CA LEU A 381 5.34 -18.30 -3.47
C LEU A 381 6.19 -17.19 -2.87
N THR A 382 6.63 -16.26 -3.71
CA THR A 382 7.37 -15.07 -3.27
C THR A 382 6.41 -13.92 -3.01
N ALA A 383 6.46 -13.38 -1.79
CA ALA A 383 5.74 -12.17 -1.42
C ALA A 383 6.68 -10.95 -1.42
N ASP A 384 6.31 -9.92 -2.17
CA ASP A 384 7.02 -8.63 -2.20
C ASP A 384 6.77 -7.83 -0.91
N ALA A 385 5.60 -8.02 -0.27
CA ALA A 385 5.24 -7.38 1.00
C ALA A 385 4.13 -8.14 1.72
N GLY A 386 3.99 -7.90 3.03
CA GLY A 386 2.99 -8.53 3.89
C GLY A 386 3.40 -8.50 5.37
N PRO A 387 2.51 -8.92 6.29
CA PRO A 387 2.78 -8.91 7.73
C PRO A 387 4.08 -9.63 8.11
N ASP A 388 4.36 -10.78 7.48
CA ASP A 388 5.55 -11.58 7.77
C ASP A 388 6.81 -11.11 6.98
N VAL A 389 6.67 -10.11 6.09
CA VAL A 389 7.75 -9.61 5.21
C VAL A 389 8.21 -8.22 5.63
N ASP A 390 7.27 -7.28 5.74
CA ASP A 390 7.55 -5.86 6.01
C ASP A 390 6.65 -5.27 7.12
N ALA A 391 6.00 -6.13 7.91
CA ALA A 391 4.99 -5.76 8.92
C ALA A 391 3.78 -4.97 8.37
N GLY A 392 3.60 -4.93 7.05
CA GLY A 392 2.48 -4.23 6.44
C GLY A 392 1.20 -5.06 6.40
N GLN A 393 0.05 -4.41 6.47
CA GLN A 393 -1.25 -5.11 6.60
C GLN A 393 -1.71 -5.85 5.34
N GLN A 394 -1.15 -5.54 4.17
CA GLN A 394 -1.57 -6.08 2.88
C GLN A 394 -0.47 -6.93 2.25
N TRP A 395 -0.87 -8.12 1.79
CA TRP A 395 -0.03 -9.04 1.05
C TRP A 395 0.03 -8.69 -0.43
N PHE A 396 1.25 -8.58 -0.97
CA PHE A 396 1.54 -8.48 -2.40
C PHE A 396 2.41 -9.65 -2.81
N ILE A 397 1.86 -10.54 -3.64
CA ILE A 397 2.50 -11.78 -4.08
C ILE A 397 2.96 -11.58 -5.52
N ALA A 398 4.21 -11.89 -5.83
CA ALA A 398 4.78 -11.66 -7.15
C ALA A 398 4.01 -12.45 -8.21
N ARG A 399 3.53 -11.78 -9.27
CA ARG A 399 2.73 -12.42 -10.32
C ARG A 399 3.52 -13.49 -11.06
N ALA A 400 4.80 -13.23 -11.33
CA ALA A 400 5.72 -14.18 -11.93
C ALA A 400 5.87 -15.46 -11.08
N SER A 401 5.91 -15.34 -9.75
CA SER A 401 6.00 -16.49 -8.84
C SER A 401 4.75 -17.37 -8.91
N VAL A 402 3.55 -16.78 -9.01
CA VAL A 402 2.29 -17.53 -9.18
C VAL A 402 2.27 -18.26 -10.53
N THR A 403 2.70 -17.61 -11.62
CA THR A 403 2.78 -18.26 -12.93
C THR A 403 3.79 -19.41 -12.92
N GLN A 404 4.99 -19.20 -12.37
CA GLN A 404 6.03 -20.21 -12.26
C GLN A 404 5.58 -21.42 -11.42
N LEU A 405 4.81 -21.20 -10.35
CA LEU A 405 4.23 -22.27 -9.55
C LEU A 405 3.29 -23.14 -10.39
N LYS A 406 2.40 -22.53 -11.20
CA LYS A 406 1.48 -23.27 -12.07
C LYS A 406 2.23 -24.06 -13.14
N GLU A 407 3.23 -23.46 -13.78
CA GLU A 407 4.06 -24.14 -14.79
C GLU A 407 4.76 -25.36 -14.19
N ARG A 408 5.40 -25.20 -13.02
CA ARG A 408 6.07 -26.31 -12.32
C ARG A 408 5.09 -27.42 -11.92
N LEU A 409 3.88 -27.07 -11.48
CA LEU A 409 2.87 -28.07 -11.17
C LEU A 409 2.45 -28.84 -12.42
N ALA A 410 2.18 -28.14 -13.53
CA ALA A 410 1.81 -28.79 -14.79
C ALA A 410 2.88 -29.77 -15.29
N THR A 411 4.17 -29.46 -15.11
CA THR A 411 5.27 -30.37 -15.47
C THR A 411 5.39 -31.59 -14.55
N MET A 412 5.06 -31.44 -13.26
CA MET A 412 5.23 -32.49 -12.25
C MET A 412 4.01 -33.40 -12.10
N THR A 413 2.89 -33.07 -12.75
CA THR A 413 1.63 -33.82 -12.68
C THR A 413 1.39 -34.63 -13.95
N GLY A 414 0.85 -35.84 -13.82
CA GLY A 414 0.51 -36.70 -14.95
C GLY A 414 -0.86 -36.44 -15.58
N GLU A 415 -1.18 -37.17 -16.63
CA GLU A 415 -2.49 -37.14 -17.30
C GLU A 415 -3.61 -37.75 -16.43
N ILE A 416 -4.83 -37.25 -16.59
CA ILE A 416 -6.00 -37.63 -15.79
C ILE A 416 -6.36 -39.10 -16.02
N ASN A 417 -6.46 -39.88 -14.93
CA ASN A 417 -6.87 -41.28 -14.94
C ASN A 417 -7.79 -41.58 -13.74
N MET A 418 -8.71 -42.55 -13.88
CA MET A 418 -9.74 -42.92 -12.89
C MET A 418 -9.19 -43.41 -11.54
N ASP A 419 -7.93 -43.82 -11.45
CA ASP A 419 -7.30 -44.28 -10.20
C ASP A 419 -7.09 -43.16 -9.16
N TYR A 420 -7.14 -41.89 -9.58
CA TYR A 420 -6.85 -40.73 -8.74
C TYR A 420 -8.15 -40.09 -8.23
N SER A 421 -8.71 -40.65 -7.16
CA SER A 421 -10.01 -40.22 -6.60
C SER A 421 -9.90 -39.27 -5.40
N PHE A 422 -8.74 -39.15 -4.77
CA PHE A 422 -8.55 -38.27 -3.61
C PHE A 422 -8.30 -36.83 -4.05
N ASP A 423 -9.10 -35.87 -3.58
CA ASP A 423 -8.83 -34.45 -3.80
C ASP A 423 -7.75 -33.90 -2.84
N LEU A 424 -7.24 -32.70 -3.14
CA LEU A 424 -6.25 -32.01 -2.30
C LEU A 424 -6.70 -31.81 -0.85
N ALA A 425 -8.00 -31.58 -0.62
CA ALA A 425 -8.52 -31.36 0.72
C ALA A 425 -8.50 -32.67 1.54
N ALA A 426 -8.83 -33.81 0.91
CA ALA A 426 -8.80 -35.14 1.50
C ALA A 426 -7.36 -35.57 1.79
N ALA A 427 -6.43 -35.35 0.85
CA ALA A 427 -5.00 -35.62 1.05
C ALA A 427 -4.45 -34.78 2.22
N ALA A 428 -4.78 -33.49 2.26
CA ALA A 428 -4.40 -32.60 3.36
C ALA A 428 -4.98 -33.04 4.71
N ARG A 429 -6.24 -33.48 4.76
CA ARG A 429 -6.85 -34.01 6.00
C ARG A 429 -6.14 -35.28 6.49
N LEU A 430 -5.77 -36.19 5.57
CA LEU A 430 -5.07 -37.43 5.90
C LEU A 430 -3.65 -37.14 6.43
N LEU A 431 -2.95 -36.17 5.84
CA LEU A 431 -1.58 -35.80 6.23
C LEU A 431 -1.53 -34.74 7.36
N ALA A 432 -2.66 -34.15 7.75
CA ALA A 432 -2.73 -33.22 8.89
C ALA A 432 -2.25 -33.85 10.19
N VAL A 433 -2.42 -35.16 10.35
CA VAL A 433 -1.94 -35.92 11.50
C VAL A 433 -0.42 -35.97 11.60
N VAL A 434 0.33 -35.57 10.55
CA VAL A 434 1.80 -35.40 10.60
C VAL A 434 2.23 -33.95 10.37
N GLY A 435 1.31 -33.00 10.59
CA GLY A 435 1.59 -31.56 10.52
C GLY A 435 1.61 -30.96 9.12
N LEU A 436 1.24 -31.72 8.08
CA LEU A 436 1.14 -31.19 6.72
C LEU A 436 -0.27 -30.65 6.45
N ASN A 437 -0.33 -29.47 5.85
CA ASN A 437 -1.55 -28.88 5.32
C ASN A 437 -1.54 -28.95 3.78
N ALA A 438 -2.56 -28.40 3.12
CA ALA A 438 -2.66 -28.42 1.66
C ALA A 438 -1.44 -27.78 0.95
N ALA A 439 -0.84 -26.72 1.52
CA ALA A 439 0.40 -26.15 0.98
C ALA A 439 1.59 -27.12 1.10
N GLY A 440 1.67 -27.86 2.21
CA GLY A 440 2.63 -28.94 2.40
C GLY A 440 2.45 -30.10 1.41
N VAL A 441 1.19 -30.45 1.08
CA VAL A 441 0.90 -31.45 0.04
C VAL A 441 1.40 -30.97 -1.33
N VAL A 442 1.14 -29.71 -1.68
CA VAL A 442 1.67 -29.13 -2.93
C VAL A 442 3.21 -29.12 -2.95
N ALA A 443 3.85 -28.86 -1.81
CA ALA A 443 5.31 -28.96 -1.69
C ALA A 443 5.82 -30.39 -1.93
N LEU A 444 5.08 -31.43 -1.53
CA LEU A 444 5.47 -32.82 -1.80
C LEU A 444 5.46 -33.14 -3.30
N ILE A 445 4.46 -32.64 -4.04
CA ILE A 445 4.38 -32.79 -5.50
C ILE A 445 5.61 -32.14 -6.15
N LEU A 446 5.88 -30.88 -5.82
CA LEU A 446 6.97 -30.11 -6.42
C LEU A 446 8.37 -30.64 -6.08
N ASN A 447 8.49 -31.46 -5.03
CA ASN A 447 9.71 -32.15 -4.65
C ASN A 447 9.77 -33.60 -5.18
N GLY A 448 8.81 -34.03 -6.00
CA GLY A 448 8.74 -35.37 -6.59
C GLY A 448 8.43 -36.49 -5.59
N LYS A 449 7.88 -36.16 -4.42
CA LYS A 449 7.61 -37.12 -3.33
C LYS A 449 6.18 -37.65 -3.31
N LEU A 450 5.27 -37.02 -4.04
CA LEU A 450 3.88 -37.42 -4.13
C LEU A 450 3.39 -37.26 -5.58
N PRO A 451 3.12 -38.36 -6.29
CA PRO A 451 2.50 -38.31 -7.60
C PRO A 451 1.10 -37.68 -7.53
N ALA A 452 0.74 -36.90 -8.54
CA ALA A 452 -0.56 -36.26 -8.65
C ALA A 452 -0.94 -36.07 -10.12
N ILE A 453 -2.25 -35.93 -10.37
CA ILE A 453 -2.79 -35.45 -11.64
C ILE A 453 -3.44 -34.08 -11.42
N TRP A 454 -3.48 -33.25 -12.46
CA TRP A 454 -4.04 -31.91 -12.34
C TRP A 454 -4.83 -31.49 -13.59
N ASP A 455 -6.03 -30.97 -13.38
CA ASP A 455 -6.88 -30.39 -14.44
C ASP A 455 -6.39 -29.02 -14.95
N GLN A 456 -5.30 -28.49 -14.39
CA GLN A 456 -4.70 -27.18 -14.69
C GLN A 456 -5.61 -25.97 -14.47
N THR A 457 -6.78 -26.14 -13.84
CA THR A 457 -7.71 -25.03 -13.59
C THR A 457 -7.38 -24.32 -12.28
N LYS A 458 -7.46 -25.05 -11.17
CA LYS A 458 -7.30 -24.60 -9.78
C LYS A 458 -6.62 -25.69 -8.97
N LEU A 459 -6.02 -25.36 -7.84
CA LEU A 459 -5.41 -26.35 -6.94
C LEU A 459 -6.42 -27.38 -6.42
N SER A 460 -7.71 -27.05 -6.39
CA SER A 460 -8.78 -27.99 -6.07
C SER A 460 -8.91 -29.14 -7.07
N GLY A 461 -8.45 -28.97 -8.32
CA GLY A 461 -8.43 -30.01 -9.34
C GLY A 461 -7.19 -30.90 -9.28
N LEU A 462 -6.39 -30.82 -8.20
CA LEU A 462 -5.32 -31.78 -7.93
C LEU A 462 -5.93 -33.05 -7.33
N HIS A 463 -5.62 -34.18 -7.97
CA HIS A 463 -6.06 -35.50 -7.50
C HIS A 463 -4.89 -36.45 -7.26
N PHE A 464 -5.10 -37.36 -6.30
CA PHE A 464 -4.09 -38.27 -5.75
C PHE A 464 -4.64 -39.70 -5.70
N ARG A 465 -3.74 -40.69 -5.75
CA ARG A 465 -4.06 -42.06 -5.34
C ARG A 465 -3.98 -42.15 -3.82
N GLU A 466 -4.99 -42.76 -3.20
CA GLU A 466 -5.02 -42.90 -1.73
C GLU A 466 -3.80 -43.67 -1.19
N GLY A 467 -3.36 -44.70 -1.93
CA GLY A 467 -2.18 -45.50 -1.58
C GLY A 467 -0.90 -44.67 -1.45
N ASP A 468 -0.66 -43.74 -2.39
CA ASP A 468 0.53 -42.89 -2.41
C ASP A 468 0.53 -41.91 -1.23
N VAL A 469 -0.63 -41.30 -0.91
CA VAL A 469 -0.77 -40.40 0.24
C VAL A 469 -0.52 -41.15 1.55
N ARG A 470 -1.03 -42.38 1.69
CA ARG A 470 -0.79 -43.24 2.86
C ARG A 470 0.68 -43.69 2.95
N ALA A 471 1.33 -43.96 1.83
CA ALA A 471 2.76 -44.29 1.78
C ALA A 471 3.61 -43.11 2.27
N VAL A 472 3.31 -41.88 1.84
CA VAL A 472 3.97 -40.67 2.35
C VAL A 472 3.76 -40.49 3.86
N LEU A 473 2.53 -40.72 4.35
CA LEU A 473 2.24 -40.67 5.78
C LEU A 473 3.13 -41.65 6.57
N ALA A 474 3.24 -42.90 6.09
CA ALA A 474 4.05 -43.93 6.71
C ALA A 474 5.55 -43.56 6.67
N ALA A 475 6.04 -43.07 5.53
CA ALA A 475 7.43 -42.66 5.36
C ALA A 475 7.81 -41.50 6.29
N ILE A 476 6.93 -40.51 6.50
CA ILE A 476 7.17 -39.41 7.44
C ILE A 476 7.25 -39.93 8.87
N LYS A 477 6.35 -40.82 9.28
CA LYS A 477 6.39 -41.42 10.62
C LYS A 477 7.68 -42.22 10.84
N GLN A 478 8.05 -43.05 9.86
CA GLN A 478 9.27 -43.85 9.91
C GLN A 478 10.52 -42.98 10.00
N LYS A 479 10.65 -41.97 9.13
CA LYS A 479 11.80 -41.05 9.12
C LYS A 479 11.99 -40.33 10.45
N ASN A 480 10.90 -39.95 11.11
CA ASN A 480 10.95 -39.26 12.40
C ASN A 480 10.93 -40.21 13.60
N GLY A 481 10.90 -41.53 13.40
CA GLY A 481 10.81 -42.52 14.47
C GLY A 481 9.55 -42.36 15.35
N TRP A 482 8.43 -41.94 14.75
CA TRP A 482 7.19 -41.64 15.46
C TRP A 482 6.30 -42.86 15.61
N LEU A 483 5.94 -43.18 16.85
CA LEU A 483 4.94 -44.18 17.19
C LEU A 483 3.66 -43.52 17.68
N SER A 484 2.52 -43.96 17.16
CA SER A 484 1.20 -43.60 17.68
C SER A 484 0.88 -44.33 18.98
N ARG A 485 -0.13 -43.84 19.72
CA ARG A 485 -0.61 -44.53 20.94
C ARG A 485 -0.99 -46.00 20.70
N ALA A 486 -1.51 -46.33 19.52
CA ALA A 486 -1.88 -47.70 19.16
C ALA A 486 -0.64 -48.59 19.00
N GLU A 487 0.39 -48.09 18.32
CA GLU A 487 1.66 -48.82 18.14
C GLU A 487 2.41 -48.98 19.46
N VAL A 488 2.41 -47.95 20.31
CA VAL A 488 2.96 -48.05 21.68
C VAL A 488 2.18 -49.08 22.50
N ALA A 489 0.85 -49.04 22.47
CA ALA A 489 0.01 -49.99 23.18
C ALA A 489 0.26 -51.44 22.76
N ALA A 490 0.41 -51.68 21.45
CA ALA A 490 0.75 -52.99 20.90
C ALA A 490 2.13 -53.47 21.37
N ARG A 491 3.14 -52.60 21.36
CA ARG A 491 4.50 -52.93 21.84
C ARG A 491 4.54 -53.34 23.31
N PHE A 492 3.74 -52.71 24.17
CA PHE A 492 3.63 -53.07 25.58
C PHE A 492 2.59 -54.18 25.87
N GLY A 493 1.85 -54.64 24.85
CA GLY A 493 0.75 -55.60 25.02
C GLY A 493 -0.34 -55.12 25.97
N VAL A 494 -0.69 -53.83 25.91
CA VAL A 494 -1.71 -53.16 26.74
C VAL A 494 -2.78 -52.50 25.89
N LYS A 495 -3.91 -52.12 26.50
CA LYS A 495 -4.95 -51.33 25.82
C LYS A 495 -4.49 -49.87 25.65
N VAL A 496 -4.91 -49.21 24.57
CA VAL A 496 -4.63 -47.77 24.31
C VAL A 496 -5.08 -46.86 25.47
N THR A 497 -6.12 -47.27 26.22
CA THR A 497 -6.58 -46.57 27.42
C THR A 497 -5.53 -46.52 28.54
N VAL A 498 -4.66 -47.53 28.63
CA VAL A 498 -3.54 -47.58 29.58
C VAL A 498 -2.47 -46.58 29.18
N ILE A 499 -2.08 -46.54 27.90
CA ILE A 499 -1.17 -45.51 27.36
C ILE A 499 -1.71 -44.11 27.63
N SER A 500 -3.02 -43.90 27.45
CA SER A 500 -3.67 -42.61 27.74
C SER A 500 -3.63 -42.23 29.23
N LYS A 501 -3.59 -43.21 30.14
CA LYS A 501 -3.35 -42.96 31.57
C LYS A 501 -1.88 -42.60 31.81
N TRP A 502 -0.95 -43.30 31.19
CA TRP A 502 0.50 -43.02 31.32
C TRP A 502 0.86 -41.62 30.83
N VAL A 503 0.24 -41.15 29.74
CA VAL A 503 0.39 -39.77 29.26
C VAL A 503 -0.14 -38.76 30.28
N ARG A 504 -1.33 -39.00 30.86
CA ARG A 504 -1.90 -38.11 31.89
C ARG A 504 -1.09 -38.08 33.18
N ALA A 505 -0.46 -39.20 33.54
CA ALA A 505 0.42 -39.32 34.70
C ALA A 505 1.84 -38.77 34.44
N GLY A 506 2.14 -38.30 33.22
CA GLY A 506 3.46 -37.78 32.85
C GLY A 506 4.53 -38.86 32.63
N LEU A 507 4.17 -40.14 32.65
CA LEU A 507 5.09 -41.27 32.41
C LEU A 507 5.49 -41.39 30.93
N LEU A 508 4.59 -40.99 30.03
CA LEU A 508 4.85 -40.92 28.60
C LEU A 508 4.60 -39.51 28.09
N ILE A 509 5.64 -38.86 27.58
CA ILE A 509 5.55 -37.51 27.04
C ILE A 509 5.60 -37.60 25.52
N PRO A 510 4.56 -37.12 24.80
CA PRO A 510 4.60 -37.09 23.35
C PRO A 510 5.64 -36.08 22.87
N VAL A 511 6.43 -36.47 21.86
CA VAL A 511 7.47 -35.64 21.26
C VAL A 511 6.87 -34.54 20.39
N THR A 512 5.77 -34.87 19.72
CA THR A 512 4.98 -33.90 18.95
C THR A 512 3.51 -34.28 19.00
N SER A 513 2.66 -33.28 18.76
CA SER A 513 1.22 -33.45 18.62
C SER A 513 0.74 -32.67 17.41
N HIS A 514 -0.04 -33.31 16.55
CA HIS A 514 -0.63 -32.69 15.37
C HIS A 514 -2.12 -33.02 15.33
N VAL A 515 -2.97 -31.99 15.35
CA VAL A 515 -4.43 -32.13 15.48
C VAL A 515 -4.74 -33.00 16.71
N ASN A 516 -5.33 -34.19 16.53
CA ASN A 516 -5.68 -35.13 17.59
C ASN A 516 -4.69 -36.30 17.71
N ALA A 517 -3.60 -36.29 16.94
CA ALA A 517 -2.58 -37.32 16.94
C ALA A 517 -1.40 -36.91 17.84
N GLN A 518 -0.95 -37.84 18.67
CA GLN A 518 0.25 -37.70 19.49
C GLN A 518 1.25 -38.79 19.13
N TYR A 519 2.53 -38.41 19.05
CA TYR A 519 3.60 -39.33 18.68
C TYR A 519 4.67 -39.41 19.74
N PHE A 520 5.22 -40.60 19.91
CA PHE A 520 6.28 -40.91 20.85
C PHE A 520 7.51 -41.37 20.08
N ALA A 521 8.69 -40.95 20.52
CA ALA A 521 9.94 -41.38 19.91
C ALA A 521 10.16 -42.88 20.16
N LEU A 522 10.46 -43.62 19.10
CA LEU A 522 10.78 -45.04 19.13
C LEU A 522 11.83 -45.36 20.19
N ALA A 523 12.95 -44.63 20.20
CA ALA A 523 14.05 -44.83 21.14
C ALA A 523 13.61 -44.67 22.61
N THR A 524 12.79 -43.66 22.91
CA THR A 524 12.24 -43.44 24.26
C THR A 524 11.32 -44.58 24.68
N ILE A 525 10.50 -45.09 23.75
CA ILE A 525 9.60 -46.21 24.02
C ILE A 525 10.38 -47.51 24.24
N GLU A 526 11.45 -47.74 23.46
CA GLU A 526 12.31 -48.91 23.60
C GLU A 526 13.10 -48.87 24.91
N GLN A 527 13.64 -47.71 25.29
CA GLN A 527 14.27 -47.52 26.59
C GLN A 527 13.26 -47.74 27.73
N LEU A 528 12.05 -47.19 27.62
CA LEU A 528 11.01 -47.42 28.63
C LEU A 528 10.66 -48.90 28.76
N ALA A 529 10.60 -49.65 27.65
CA ALA A 529 10.37 -51.09 27.64
C ALA A 529 11.54 -51.91 28.20
N GLN A 530 12.77 -51.41 28.12
CA GLN A 530 13.93 -52.03 28.77
C GLN A 530 13.96 -51.75 30.28
N ASP A 531 13.68 -50.51 30.67
CA ASP A 531 13.79 -50.05 32.06
C ASP A 531 12.61 -50.51 32.92
N HIS A 532 11.50 -50.94 32.31
CA HIS A 532 10.27 -51.28 33.02
C HIS A 532 9.76 -52.66 32.67
N ILE A 533 9.22 -53.35 33.68
CA ILE A 533 8.69 -54.70 33.57
C ILE A 533 7.32 -54.81 34.23
N PHE A 534 6.49 -55.70 33.70
CA PHE A 534 5.16 -55.97 34.27
C PHE A 534 5.23 -57.00 35.40
N SER A 535 4.14 -57.10 36.18
CA SER A 535 4.07 -57.98 37.37
C SER A 535 4.40 -59.46 37.10
N ASN A 536 4.13 -59.97 35.90
CA ASN A 536 4.46 -61.32 35.47
C ASN A 536 5.97 -61.53 35.30
N GLU A 537 6.66 -60.58 34.68
CA GLU A 537 8.12 -60.62 34.52
C GLU A 537 8.82 -60.36 35.85
N ALA A 538 8.31 -59.43 36.64
CA ALA A 538 8.83 -59.18 37.98
C ALA A 538 8.73 -60.43 38.87
N ALA A 539 7.61 -61.17 38.78
CA ALA A 539 7.42 -62.43 39.49
C ALA A 539 8.45 -63.51 39.09
N LYS A 540 8.79 -63.58 37.79
CA LYS A 540 9.84 -64.48 37.30
C LYS A 540 11.22 -64.10 37.83
N ILE A 541 11.58 -62.80 37.79
CA ILE A 541 12.88 -62.32 38.29
C ILE A 541 13.03 -62.57 39.79
N LEU A 542 11.95 -62.41 40.55
CA LEU A 542 11.91 -62.59 42.00
C LEU A 542 11.67 -64.06 42.41
N GLU A 543 11.38 -64.95 41.46
CA GLU A 543 11.03 -66.36 41.70
C GLU A 543 9.85 -66.53 42.68
N VAL A 544 8.83 -65.67 42.57
CA VAL A 544 7.61 -65.71 43.40
C VAL A 544 6.35 -65.74 42.53
N GLY A 545 5.19 -66.01 43.13
CA GLY A 545 3.90 -65.91 42.44
C GLY A 545 3.55 -64.46 42.04
N VAL A 546 2.84 -64.28 40.93
CA VAL A 546 2.38 -62.96 40.45
C VAL A 546 1.47 -62.26 41.47
N ASP A 547 0.66 -63.04 42.20
CA ASP A 547 -0.19 -62.61 43.30
C ASP A 547 0.62 -62.00 44.46
N VAL A 548 1.82 -62.53 44.73
CA VAL A 548 2.75 -62.01 45.73
C VAL A 548 3.29 -60.64 45.29
N VAL A 549 3.70 -60.49 44.03
CA VAL A 549 4.15 -59.20 43.48
C VAL A 549 3.05 -58.14 43.52
N GLN A 550 1.82 -58.50 43.14
CA GLN A 550 0.67 -57.60 43.23
C GLN A 550 0.40 -57.17 44.67
N LYS A 551 0.52 -58.10 45.63
CA LYS A 551 0.36 -57.79 47.06
C LYS A 551 1.47 -56.88 47.58
N TRP A 552 2.71 -57.07 47.13
CA TRP A 552 3.83 -56.20 47.46
C TRP A 552 3.63 -54.79 46.92
N ALA A 553 3.05 -54.65 45.72
CA ALA A 553 2.66 -53.34 45.18
C ALA A 553 1.58 -52.66 46.03
N ARG A 554 0.49 -53.36 46.38
CA ARG A 554 -0.59 -52.81 47.22
C ARG A 554 -0.11 -52.39 48.63
N LYS A 555 0.84 -53.14 49.19
CA LYS A 555 1.45 -52.85 50.50
C LYS A 555 2.60 -51.85 50.44
N GLY A 556 2.88 -51.27 49.26
CA GLY A 556 3.92 -50.26 49.07
C GLY A 556 5.37 -50.77 49.14
N ARG A 557 5.57 -52.09 49.13
CA ARG A 557 6.90 -52.72 49.26
C ARG A 557 7.71 -52.73 47.96
N LEU A 558 7.03 -52.90 46.85
CA LEU A 558 7.59 -52.68 45.52
C LEU A 558 6.75 -51.57 44.90
N LYS A 559 7.32 -50.38 44.74
CA LYS A 559 6.55 -49.21 44.29
C LYS A 559 6.27 -49.33 42.78
N PRO A 560 5.00 -49.48 42.37
CA PRO A 560 4.66 -49.46 40.95
C PRO A 560 4.75 -48.03 40.42
N ILE A 561 5.21 -47.91 39.17
CA ILE A 561 5.26 -46.66 38.43
C ILE A 561 3.92 -46.40 37.73
N ALA A 562 3.20 -47.47 37.40
CA ALA A 562 1.83 -47.37 36.92
C ALA A 562 1.01 -48.61 37.30
N GLY A 563 -0.32 -48.45 37.40
CA GLY A 563 -1.26 -49.56 37.55
C GLY A 563 -1.91 -49.71 38.94
N GLY A 564 -2.05 -48.65 39.73
CA GLY A 564 -2.68 -48.68 41.08
C GLY A 564 -4.05 -47.99 41.21
N ASP A 565 -4.55 -47.34 40.16
CA ASP A 565 -5.59 -46.29 40.29
C ASP A 565 -7.03 -46.82 40.30
N SER A 566 -7.21 -48.13 40.26
CA SER A 566 -8.50 -48.77 40.47
C SER A 566 -8.27 -49.98 41.36
N SER A 567 -9.12 -50.13 42.38
CA SER A 567 -9.08 -51.10 43.48
C SER A 567 -8.91 -52.58 43.10
N ASN A 568 -8.80 -52.92 41.81
CA ASN A 568 -8.58 -54.27 41.32
C ASN A 568 -7.61 -54.37 40.12
N SER A 569 -6.64 -53.46 39.97
CA SER A 569 -5.61 -53.61 38.93
C SER A 569 -4.66 -54.75 39.30
N HIS A 570 -4.58 -55.74 38.41
CA HIS A 570 -3.73 -56.94 38.54
C HIS A 570 -2.42 -56.83 37.73
N ARG A 571 -2.21 -55.71 37.03
CA ARG A 571 -1.07 -55.53 36.12
C ARG A 571 -0.38 -54.21 36.43
N TYR A 572 0.62 -54.29 37.30
CA TYR A 572 1.48 -53.18 37.69
C TYR A 572 2.72 -53.13 36.79
N LEU A 573 3.18 -51.92 36.50
CA LEU A 573 4.45 -51.64 35.85
C LEU A 573 5.46 -51.18 36.90
N PHE A 574 6.65 -51.79 36.91
CA PHE A 574 7.73 -51.50 37.85
C PHE A 574 9.01 -51.13 37.10
N ARG A 575 9.90 -50.37 37.73
CA ARG A 575 11.28 -50.26 37.26
C ARG A 575 11.96 -51.62 37.43
N ARG A 576 12.63 -52.09 36.38
CA ARG A 576 13.40 -53.35 36.40
C ARG A 576 14.45 -53.32 37.50
N GLU A 577 15.16 -52.21 37.67
CA GLU A 577 16.17 -52.05 38.72
C GLU A 577 15.59 -52.23 40.14
N ASP A 578 14.40 -51.68 40.42
CA ASP A 578 13.76 -51.80 41.74
C ASP A 578 13.40 -53.27 42.04
N VAL A 579 12.99 -54.02 41.02
CA VAL A 579 12.69 -55.46 41.13
C VAL A 579 13.98 -56.26 41.30
N GLU A 580 15.02 -55.97 40.52
CA GLU A 580 16.31 -56.65 40.63
C GLU A 580 17.02 -56.35 41.96
N ARG A 581 16.85 -55.14 42.51
CA ARG A 581 17.39 -54.78 43.83
C ARG A 581 16.84 -55.69 44.92
N LEU A 582 15.55 -56.01 44.88
CA LEU A 582 14.93 -56.98 45.80
C LEU A 582 15.51 -58.40 45.66
N ARG A 583 16.01 -58.77 44.47
CA ARG A 583 16.76 -60.02 44.25
C ARG A 583 18.19 -59.93 44.81
N ARG A 584 18.87 -58.80 44.58
CA ARG A 584 20.27 -58.55 45.03
C ARG A 584 20.41 -58.42 46.53
N GLU A 585 19.35 -58.05 47.26
CA GLU A 585 19.31 -58.13 48.73
C GLU A 585 19.39 -59.57 49.26
N ASN A 586 19.61 -60.56 48.37
CA ASN A 586 19.87 -61.95 48.68
C ASN A 586 18.76 -62.54 49.57
N ARG A 587 17.49 -62.27 49.28
CA ARG A 587 16.38 -62.61 50.19
C ARG A 587 15.80 -63.99 49.85
N LEU A 588 15.64 -64.84 50.85
CA LEU A 588 15.02 -66.15 50.73
C LEU A 588 13.63 -66.12 51.37
N THR A 589 12.61 -66.61 50.65
CA THR A 589 11.32 -66.95 51.25
C THR A 589 11.48 -68.16 52.18
N LEU A 590 10.53 -68.41 53.09
CA LEU A 590 10.56 -69.61 53.96
C LEU A 590 10.81 -70.91 53.17
N PRO A 591 10.17 -71.13 52.00
CA PRO A 591 10.51 -72.27 51.15
C PRO A 591 11.94 -72.33 50.64
N GLN A 592 12.45 -71.19 50.18
CA GLN A 592 13.80 -71.09 49.63
C GLN A 592 14.86 -71.25 50.75
N LEU A 593 14.61 -70.71 51.95
CA LEU A 593 15.51 -70.88 53.10
C LEU A 593 15.48 -72.31 53.63
N ALA A 594 14.30 -72.95 53.71
CA ALA A 594 14.21 -74.36 54.11
C ALA A 594 15.03 -75.26 53.17
N LYS A 595 14.90 -75.03 51.86
CA LYS A 595 15.71 -75.72 50.85
C LYS A 595 17.21 -75.40 50.97
N HIS A 596 17.55 -74.14 51.25
CA HIS A 596 18.95 -73.71 51.39
C HIS A 596 19.64 -74.33 52.61
N LEU A 597 18.93 -74.46 53.73
CA LEU A 597 19.41 -75.04 54.98
C LEU A 597 19.27 -76.58 55.04
N GLY A 598 18.70 -77.22 54.00
CA GLY A 598 18.48 -78.67 53.97
C GLY A 598 17.46 -79.20 54.99
N ILE A 599 16.55 -78.36 55.48
CA ILE A 599 15.56 -78.70 56.53
C ILE A 599 14.12 -78.65 55.99
N SER A 600 13.20 -79.34 56.67
CA SER A 600 11.78 -79.29 56.30
C SER A 600 11.16 -77.92 56.59
N HIS A 601 10.17 -77.51 55.77
CA HIS A 601 9.46 -76.23 55.96
C HIS A 601 8.80 -76.12 57.33
N SER A 602 8.23 -77.23 57.83
CA SER A 602 7.56 -77.30 59.12
C SER A 602 8.53 -76.99 60.26
N TYR A 603 9.73 -77.55 60.19
CA TYR A 603 10.78 -77.33 61.18
C TYR A 603 11.28 -75.87 61.15
N LEU A 604 11.59 -75.33 59.97
CA LEU A 604 12.00 -73.93 59.85
C LEU A 604 10.94 -72.97 60.37
N ARG A 605 9.65 -73.23 60.11
CA ARG A 605 8.54 -72.41 60.61
C ARG A 605 8.46 -72.42 62.14
N GLN A 606 8.67 -73.58 62.76
CA GLN A 606 8.71 -73.71 64.21
C GLN A 606 9.89 -72.92 64.81
N GLN A 607 11.07 -72.95 64.19
CA GLN A 607 12.25 -72.18 64.63
C GLN A 607 11.99 -70.66 64.58
N VAL A 608 11.23 -70.20 63.58
CA VAL A 608 10.84 -68.79 63.45
C VAL A 608 9.83 -68.39 64.55
N GLN A 609 8.85 -69.24 64.85
CA GLN A 609 7.87 -68.98 65.90
C GLN A 609 8.49 -68.97 67.30
N GLN A 610 9.53 -69.80 67.52
CA GLN A 610 10.34 -69.80 68.74
C GLN A 610 11.35 -68.64 68.81
N GLY A 611 11.40 -67.78 67.78
CA GLY A 611 12.28 -66.62 67.73
C GLY A 611 13.76 -66.91 67.45
N LYS A 612 14.13 -68.17 67.17
CA LYS A 612 15.51 -68.61 66.94
C LYS A 612 16.05 -68.16 65.59
N ILE A 613 15.19 -68.10 64.58
CA ILE A 613 15.51 -67.58 63.25
C ILE A 613 14.64 -66.35 63.02
N LYS A 614 15.28 -65.18 62.88
CA LYS A 614 14.58 -63.90 62.74
C LYS A 614 14.35 -63.57 61.26
N PRO A 615 13.09 -63.51 60.80
CA PRO A 615 12.78 -63.06 59.46
C PRO A 615 12.89 -61.54 59.39
N ILE A 616 13.34 -61.03 58.25
CA ILE A 616 13.30 -59.59 57.95
C ILE A 616 11.88 -59.09 57.65
N SER A 617 10.96 -60.01 57.31
CA SER A 617 9.57 -59.69 57.00
C SER A 617 8.69 -60.95 57.13
N GLY A 618 7.44 -60.82 57.57
CA GLY A 618 6.51 -61.96 57.71
C GLY A 618 5.48 -61.81 58.84
N PRO A 619 4.72 -62.88 59.14
CA PRO A 619 3.70 -62.85 60.19
C PRO A 619 4.34 -62.51 61.54
N GLY A 620 3.87 -61.43 62.18
CA GLY A 620 4.42 -60.94 63.46
C GLY A 620 5.54 -59.89 63.34
N VAL A 621 6.05 -59.59 62.15
CA VAL A 621 7.04 -58.51 61.93
C VAL A 621 6.40 -57.29 61.27
N ASP A 622 5.78 -57.49 60.11
CA ASP A 622 5.19 -56.41 59.30
C ASP A 622 3.86 -56.82 58.65
N ALA A 623 3.17 -57.75 59.32
CA ALA A 623 1.90 -58.35 58.93
C ALA A 623 1.91 -58.97 57.51
N CYS A 624 3.08 -59.36 56.98
CA CYS A 624 3.10 -60.19 55.77
C CYS A 624 2.67 -61.62 56.07
N LYS A 625 2.14 -62.33 55.07
CA LYS A 625 1.70 -63.73 55.26
C LYS A 625 2.84 -64.74 55.13
N HIS A 626 3.95 -64.35 54.50
CA HIS A 626 5.09 -65.21 54.22
C HIS A 626 6.34 -64.62 54.86
N TYR A 627 7.17 -65.49 55.43
CA TYR A 627 8.46 -65.08 55.97
C TYR A 627 9.49 -64.89 54.87
N LEU A 628 10.30 -63.84 55.00
CA LEU A 628 11.47 -63.54 54.20
C LEU A 628 12.69 -63.42 55.12
N PHE A 629 13.84 -63.84 54.61
CA PHE A 629 15.10 -63.93 55.31
C PHE A 629 16.20 -63.33 54.43
N LEU A 630 17.21 -62.68 55.02
CA LEU A 630 18.42 -62.34 54.28
C LEU A 630 19.30 -63.59 54.23
N ARG A 631 19.65 -64.07 53.03
CA ARG A 631 20.52 -65.22 52.79
C ARG A 631 21.88 -65.02 53.44
N ASP A 632 22.38 -63.80 53.47
CA ASP A 632 23.67 -63.47 54.10
C ASP A 632 23.71 -63.82 55.59
N ASN A 633 22.56 -63.83 56.27
CA ASN A 633 22.47 -64.25 57.68
C ASN A 633 22.61 -65.77 57.86
N PHE A 634 22.66 -66.54 56.78
CA PHE A 634 22.66 -68.01 56.78
C PHE A 634 23.73 -68.59 55.84
N ASN A 635 24.71 -67.77 55.41
CA ASN A 635 25.90 -68.28 54.75
C ASN A 635 26.73 -69.06 55.79
N THR A 636 26.87 -70.36 55.59
CA THR A 636 27.70 -71.23 56.41
C THR A 636 29.18 -71.00 56.09
N GLU A 637 29.82 -70.07 56.80
CA GLU A 637 31.24 -70.21 57.17
C GLU A 637 31.32 -70.52 58.66
N ASN A 638 31.09 -71.81 58.95
CA ASN A 638 31.75 -72.64 59.97
C ASN A 638 31.10 -74.02 59.96
#